data_AF-A0A940DT29-F1
#
_entry.id   AF-A0A940DT29-F1
#
_cell.length_a   1.000
_cell.length_b   1.000
_cell.length_c   1.000
_cell.angle_alpha   90.00
_cell.angle_beta   90.00
_cell.angle_gamma   90.00
#
_symmetry.space_group_name_H-M   'P 1'
#
loop_
_entity.id
_entity.type
_entity.pdbx_description
1 polymer ?
#
loop_
_entity_poly.entity_id
_entity_poly.type
_entity_poly.pdbx_seq_one_letter_code
_entity_poly.pdbx_strand_id
1 'polypeptide(L)'
;MRVPGLILLFSVLIMQNAAAEPVDIKWISEIRCEEVRPYSDGLSAFRIEGKWGYMDASGQVAITPEYDECYDFIDGRAIVRKGARWGIIDKTGKSSTGFVYSKMHNFSNGLAYAEENTLRFYVYPDGKRQKLSEKFEYGDYNEGYAPVMKKKNKKWGYINKKGIVTIEPGFDSVYNFSNNIALVYKKGKPFYINHKGRKKHIDGIVQPQPLVFVNGYAKIKDFRGVSFVDKNLKHLRYTTADATDFNTEGVAAILMKDNTMRYINPQGRPILPVEYDKVGNFNEGLAWVSSNGKYGYIDRDGELVIDTLFTSATDFSDGIAFVSYNGRMGSIKVKDEADVIPQLLISSISIDDANSNGRVEAEEKFTIDVELNNPTGEDLRNVNVQFAGQQDQADWFNFGGQSVFIPELRANSDTTVTFDGTAALSLVSDKINLEFMGMASNIMDPVKNQYSFDALGINACKPVITGYWVYKDNHTPIRAGDMANLMITVKNDGSDLAKDVEIGFNWPEGISSDGNTLKIPVLKPGETTEVTSRFLVDSTMTDSLSRNGLTVVARLSEYTQKHKDIKYLSFFTGRMNAEVNLENGAPAMMYQYASDNNYLAQATPQVSSPKITASSASTGTQEITKESADVSELLAGLAPVVEPDQNKFALVIGNEDYNSFKQTTTYEVNVDYAERDADAFAAYATDYMGVPKENVILLHNATYAQMNFNINKLIMMSKTNPGNVELYIFYAGHGQHDVDSKETYLMPVDVSISSPTAGIKLEKLYADLGTSQAKKTYVFMDACYSGVGRGIVIKPKEALINGNTVVFTATSSTQRSMPYKEKQHGMFTYFLLKALRDSGGKATVGTLFEATRKDVVKNSIWINNSEQTPELLTGEGIETGWEGWTL
;
A
#
# COMPACT_ATOMS: atom_id res chain seq x y z
N MET A 1 -52.87 14.93 34.56
CA MET A 1 -52.63 14.53 33.16
C MET A 1 -51.65 15.52 32.55
N ARG A 2 -50.38 15.11 32.44
CA ARG A 2 -49.28 15.88 31.86
C ARG A 2 -48.88 15.18 30.56
N VAL A 3 -48.79 15.94 29.48
CA VAL A 3 -48.20 15.50 28.20
C VAL A 3 -46.69 15.67 28.31
N PRO A 4 -45.86 14.64 28.10
CA PRO A 4 -44.41 14.81 28.00
C PRO A 4 -43.93 14.80 26.55
N GLY A 5 -43.18 15.85 26.19
CA GLY A 5 -41.86 15.77 25.58
C GLY A 5 -41.71 15.14 24.20
N LEU A 6 -41.71 15.99 23.17
CA LEU A 6 -41.13 15.71 21.87
C LEU A 6 -39.59 15.64 22.03
N ILE A 7 -39.02 14.44 22.08
CA ILE A 7 -37.57 14.24 21.96
C ILE A 7 -37.25 14.18 20.46
N LEU A 8 -36.57 15.22 19.96
CA LEU A 8 -35.91 15.21 18.67
C LEU A 8 -34.82 14.14 18.69
N LEU A 9 -35.07 13.00 18.04
CA LEU A 9 -34.04 12.06 17.64
C LEU A 9 -33.17 12.75 16.59
N PHE A 10 -32.00 13.25 17.01
CA PHE A 10 -30.89 13.49 16.11
C PHE A 10 -30.40 12.13 15.62
N SER A 11 -30.87 11.70 14.45
CA SER A 11 -30.22 10.65 13.68
C SER A 11 -28.86 11.22 13.28
N VAL A 12 -27.81 10.93 14.05
CA VAL A 12 -26.44 11.09 13.56
C VAL A 12 -26.30 10.05 12.47
N LEU A 13 -26.44 10.49 11.23
CA LEU A 13 -26.12 9.70 10.05
C LEU A 13 -24.60 9.52 10.07
N ILE A 14 -24.12 8.51 10.78
CA ILE A 14 -22.75 8.03 10.62
C ILE A 14 -22.73 7.41 9.22
N MET A 15 -22.32 8.20 8.22
CA MET A 15 -21.88 7.64 6.94
C MET A 15 -20.61 6.84 7.22
N GLN A 16 -20.78 5.58 7.59
CA GLN A 16 -19.71 4.60 7.55
C GLN A 16 -19.29 4.40 6.10
N ASN A 17 -17.98 4.30 5.93
CA ASN A 17 -17.28 4.07 4.66
C ASN A 17 -17.91 2.93 3.85
N ALA A 18 -18.67 3.32 2.84
CA ALA A 18 -19.11 2.47 1.75
C ALA A 18 -18.84 3.20 0.44
N ALA A 19 -17.58 3.28 0.04
CA ALA A 19 -17.19 3.78 -1.28
C ALA A 19 -16.08 2.91 -1.85
N ALA A 20 -16.45 1.69 -2.23
CA ALA A 20 -15.75 1.00 -3.31
C ALA A 20 -16.11 1.74 -4.62
N GLU A 21 -15.34 2.79 -4.96
CA GLU A 21 -15.32 3.34 -6.32
C GLU A 21 -14.59 2.35 -7.25
N PRO A 22 -14.96 2.29 -8.53
CA PRO A 22 -14.82 1.07 -9.32
C PRO A 22 -13.38 0.89 -9.72
N VAL A 23 -12.73 -0.09 -9.12
CA VAL A 23 -11.69 -0.80 -9.86
C VAL A 23 -12.38 -1.33 -11.12
N ASP A 24 -11.78 -1.17 -12.31
CA ASP A 24 -12.28 -1.75 -13.58
C ASP A 24 -12.18 -3.30 -13.59
N ILE A 25 -12.26 -3.90 -12.41
CA ILE A 25 -12.31 -5.32 -12.16
C ILE A 25 -13.49 -5.64 -11.26
N LYS A 26 -14.01 -6.85 -11.44
CA LYS A 26 -14.88 -7.49 -10.48
C LYS A 26 -14.15 -8.69 -9.90
N TRP A 27 -14.01 -8.70 -8.57
CA TRP A 27 -13.52 -9.86 -7.83
C TRP A 27 -14.63 -10.90 -7.77
N ILE A 28 -14.39 -12.09 -8.31
CA ILE A 28 -15.43 -13.11 -8.48
C ILE A 28 -15.44 -14.05 -7.29
N SER A 29 -14.28 -14.61 -6.94
CA SER A 29 -14.14 -15.48 -5.79
C SER A 29 -12.70 -15.61 -5.34
N GLU A 30 -12.50 -15.75 -4.04
CA GLU A 30 -11.31 -16.33 -3.44
C GLU A 30 -11.18 -17.79 -3.86
N ILE A 31 -9.95 -18.23 -4.12
CA ILE A 31 -9.59 -19.58 -4.50
C ILE A 31 -8.55 -20.09 -3.52
N ARG A 32 -8.83 -21.24 -2.92
CA ARG A 32 -7.94 -21.90 -1.97
C ARG A 32 -7.32 -23.12 -2.62
N CYS A 33 -6.14 -22.94 -3.22
CA CYS A 33 -5.38 -24.04 -3.81
C CYS A 33 -3.88 -23.75 -3.80
N GLU A 34 -3.08 -24.79 -4.00
CA GLU A 34 -1.62 -24.70 -4.09
C GLU A 34 -1.18 -24.14 -5.45
N GLU A 35 -1.92 -24.48 -6.51
CA GLU A 35 -1.57 -24.15 -7.89
C GLU A 35 -2.85 -24.07 -8.73
N VAL A 36 -2.88 -23.12 -9.67
CA VAL A 36 -3.98 -22.94 -10.63
C VAL A 36 -3.38 -22.67 -12.02
N ARG A 37 -4.02 -23.21 -13.06
CA ARG A 37 -3.66 -22.95 -14.46
C ARG A 37 -4.64 -21.98 -15.13
N PRO A 38 -4.26 -21.30 -16.22
CA PRO A 38 -5.19 -20.48 -16.98
C PRO A 38 -6.44 -21.25 -17.42
N TYR A 39 -7.56 -20.55 -17.66
CA TYR A 39 -8.73 -21.16 -18.28
C TYR A 39 -8.41 -21.70 -19.67
N SER A 40 -8.96 -22.87 -19.96
CA SER A 40 -8.95 -23.43 -21.30
C SER A 40 -10.27 -24.15 -21.52
N ASP A 41 -11.04 -23.69 -22.50
CA ASP A 41 -12.34 -24.28 -22.86
C ASP A 41 -13.28 -24.40 -21.64
N GLY A 42 -13.46 -23.28 -20.92
CA GLY A 42 -14.45 -23.11 -19.85
C GLY A 42 -14.13 -23.78 -18.52
N LEU A 43 -12.97 -24.43 -18.35
CA LEU A 43 -12.51 -24.98 -17.08
C LEU A 43 -11.03 -24.65 -16.83
N SER A 44 -10.66 -24.52 -15.57
CA SER A 44 -9.26 -24.35 -15.12
C SER A 44 -8.84 -25.50 -14.22
N ALA A 45 -7.65 -26.05 -14.45
CA ALA A 45 -7.07 -27.08 -13.59
C ALA A 45 -6.47 -26.44 -12.33
N PHE A 46 -6.77 -27.03 -11.18
CA PHE A 46 -6.23 -26.58 -9.89
C PHE A 46 -5.79 -27.73 -9.01
N ARG A 47 -4.83 -27.46 -8.11
CA ARG A 47 -4.26 -28.47 -7.20
C ARG A 47 -4.48 -28.11 -5.74
N ILE A 48 -5.07 -29.02 -4.98
CA ILE A 48 -5.23 -28.93 -3.53
C ILE A 48 -4.85 -30.27 -2.90
N GLU A 49 -4.12 -30.24 -1.78
CA GLU A 49 -3.63 -31.45 -1.09
C GLU A 49 -2.88 -32.41 -2.04
N GLY A 50 -2.09 -31.84 -2.96
CA GLY A 50 -1.35 -32.59 -3.97
C GLY A 50 -2.20 -33.29 -5.05
N LYS A 51 -3.52 -33.09 -5.09
CA LYS A 51 -4.42 -33.65 -6.11
C LYS A 51 -5.00 -32.58 -7.01
N TRP A 52 -5.12 -32.92 -8.29
CA TRP A 52 -5.67 -32.04 -9.32
C TRP A 52 -7.17 -32.28 -9.52
N GLY A 53 -7.90 -31.18 -9.66
CA GLY A 53 -9.29 -31.11 -10.09
C GLY A 53 -9.49 -29.99 -11.11
N TYR A 54 -10.75 -29.63 -11.37
CA TYR A 54 -11.08 -28.50 -12.26
C TYR A 54 -12.15 -27.61 -11.66
N MET A 55 -12.04 -26.30 -11.90
CA MET A 55 -12.99 -25.30 -11.46
C MET A 55 -13.63 -24.57 -12.66
N ASP A 56 -14.85 -24.08 -12.46
CA ASP A 56 -15.54 -23.19 -13.40
C ASP A 56 -15.19 -21.72 -13.17
N ALA A 57 -15.59 -20.86 -14.11
CA ALA A 57 -15.33 -19.40 -14.10
C ALA A 57 -15.71 -18.67 -12.80
N SER A 58 -16.65 -19.23 -12.00
CA SER A 58 -17.03 -18.66 -10.71
C SER A 58 -16.07 -19.03 -9.56
N GLY A 59 -15.03 -19.82 -9.84
CA GLY A 59 -14.11 -20.38 -8.85
C GLY A 59 -14.66 -21.63 -8.14
N GLN A 60 -15.83 -22.14 -8.55
CA GLN A 60 -16.43 -23.33 -7.96
C GLN A 60 -15.83 -24.60 -8.54
N VAL A 61 -15.68 -25.62 -7.69
CA VAL A 61 -15.16 -26.93 -8.10
C VAL A 61 -16.15 -27.61 -9.03
N ALA A 62 -15.81 -27.69 -10.31
CA ALA A 62 -16.58 -28.40 -11.33
C ALA A 62 -16.26 -29.91 -11.33
N ILE A 63 -14.99 -30.26 -11.09
CA ILE A 63 -14.51 -31.64 -11.00
C ILE A 63 -13.64 -31.76 -9.75
N THR A 64 -14.07 -32.59 -8.80
CA THR A 64 -13.40 -32.78 -7.52
C THR A 64 -11.93 -33.19 -7.70
N PRO A 65 -11.00 -32.61 -6.92
CA PRO A 65 -9.60 -33.02 -6.92
C PRO A 65 -9.41 -34.49 -6.54
N GLU A 66 -9.01 -35.31 -7.51
CA GLU A 66 -8.70 -36.72 -7.28
C GLU A 66 -7.57 -37.26 -8.19
N TYR A 67 -7.07 -36.42 -9.10
CA TYR A 67 -6.08 -36.82 -10.10
C TYR A 67 -4.66 -36.50 -9.62
N ASP A 68 -3.71 -37.35 -9.99
CA ASP A 68 -2.29 -37.11 -9.74
C ASP A 68 -1.70 -36.09 -10.73
N GLU A 69 -2.36 -35.91 -11.87
CA GLU A 69 -1.92 -35.01 -12.94
C GLU A 69 -3.07 -34.70 -13.90
N CYS A 70 -3.10 -33.47 -14.41
CA CYS A 70 -4.11 -32.98 -15.34
C CYS A 70 -3.46 -32.19 -16.48
N TYR A 71 -4.05 -32.29 -17.67
CA TYR A 71 -3.82 -31.37 -18.80
C TYR A 71 -5.00 -30.43 -18.96
N ASP A 72 -4.82 -29.36 -19.73
CA ASP A 72 -5.87 -28.37 -19.96
C ASP A 72 -7.00 -28.96 -20.82
N PHE A 73 -8.22 -28.41 -20.68
CA PHE A 73 -9.35 -28.83 -21.50
C PHE A 73 -9.18 -28.33 -22.94
N ILE A 74 -9.35 -29.23 -23.91
CA ILE A 74 -9.30 -28.95 -25.36
C ILE A 74 -10.47 -29.68 -26.01
N ASP A 75 -11.31 -28.97 -26.78
CA ASP A 75 -12.50 -29.51 -27.46
C ASP A 75 -13.43 -30.34 -26.55
N GLY A 76 -13.62 -29.88 -25.31
CA GLY A 76 -14.51 -30.43 -24.30
C GLY A 76 -13.95 -31.63 -23.55
N ARG A 77 -12.64 -31.88 -23.65
CA ARG A 77 -11.96 -33.05 -23.06
C ARG A 77 -10.63 -32.70 -22.43
N ALA A 78 -10.29 -33.42 -21.37
CA ALA A 78 -8.98 -33.32 -20.74
C ALA A 78 -8.38 -34.71 -20.51
N ILE A 79 -7.05 -34.79 -20.52
CA ILE A 79 -6.30 -36.00 -20.19
C ILE A 79 -5.84 -35.88 -18.74
N VAL A 80 -6.12 -36.91 -17.95
CA VAL A 80 -5.86 -36.95 -16.52
C VAL A 80 -5.22 -38.26 -16.11
N ARG A 81 -4.40 -38.22 -15.06
CA ARG A 81 -3.76 -39.39 -14.47
C ARG A 81 -4.36 -39.70 -13.10
N LYS A 82 -4.74 -40.95 -12.90
CA LYS A 82 -5.19 -41.49 -11.60
C LYS A 82 -4.37 -42.74 -11.28
N GLY A 83 -3.60 -42.68 -10.21
CA GLY A 83 -2.54 -43.62 -9.89
C GLY A 83 -1.48 -43.70 -10.99
N ALA A 84 -1.20 -44.92 -11.46
CA ALA A 84 -0.24 -45.19 -12.52
C ALA A 84 -0.85 -45.18 -13.94
N ARG A 85 -2.14 -44.79 -14.08
CA ARG A 85 -2.87 -44.89 -15.35
C ARG A 85 -3.49 -43.56 -15.76
N TRP A 86 -3.49 -43.33 -17.07
CA TRP A 86 -4.06 -42.16 -17.73
C TRP A 86 -5.43 -42.50 -18.33
N GLY A 87 -6.27 -41.49 -18.43
CA GLY A 87 -7.58 -41.56 -19.08
C GLY A 87 -8.03 -40.19 -19.59
N ILE A 88 -9.12 -40.18 -20.37
CA ILE A 88 -9.76 -38.97 -20.87
C ILE A 88 -11.05 -38.75 -20.10
N ILE A 89 -11.29 -37.51 -19.68
CA ILE A 89 -12.53 -37.08 -19.05
C ILE A 89 -13.24 -36.01 -19.89
N ASP A 90 -14.56 -35.94 -19.77
CA ASP A 90 -15.35 -34.80 -20.22
C ASP A 90 -15.47 -33.72 -19.12
N LYS A 91 -16.15 -32.60 -19.43
CA LYS A 91 -16.35 -31.48 -18.49
C LYS A 91 -17.16 -31.85 -17.22
N THR A 92 -17.72 -33.05 -17.14
CA THR A 92 -18.39 -33.57 -15.92
C THR A 92 -17.47 -34.46 -15.08
N GLY A 93 -16.22 -34.67 -15.51
CA GLY A 93 -15.29 -35.61 -14.88
C GLY A 93 -15.53 -37.07 -15.25
N LYS A 94 -16.52 -37.37 -16.10
CA LYS A 94 -16.82 -38.73 -16.53
C LYS A 94 -15.75 -39.21 -17.50
N SER A 95 -15.16 -40.36 -17.19
CA SER A 95 -14.15 -40.95 -18.06
C SER A 95 -14.77 -41.53 -19.34
N SER A 96 -14.21 -41.17 -20.49
CA SER A 96 -14.61 -41.69 -21.81
C SER A 96 -14.02 -43.07 -22.11
N THR A 97 -12.86 -43.40 -21.52
CA THR A 97 -12.10 -44.63 -21.82
C THR A 97 -11.84 -45.52 -20.59
N GLY A 98 -12.16 -45.03 -19.39
CA GLY A 98 -11.53 -45.50 -18.16
C GLY A 98 -10.06 -45.09 -18.07
N PHE A 99 -9.42 -45.42 -16.94
CA PHE A 99 -7.99 -45.15 -16.68
C PHE A 99 -7.16 -46.39 -17.01
N VAL A 100 -6.97 -46.65 -18.31
CA VAL A 100 -6.34 -47.90 -18.80
C VAL A 100 -4.92 -47.69 -19.32
N TYR A 101 -4.54 -46.46 -19.66
CA TYR A 101 -3.31 -46.20 -20.38
C TYR A 101 -2.11 -46.06 -19.43
N SER A 102 -1.00 -46.74 -19.69
CA SER A 102 0.25 -46.58 -18.93
C SER A 102 0.97 -45.27 -19.26
N LYS A 103 0.69 -44.69 -20.43
CA LYS A 103 1.24 -43.40 -20.87
C LYS A 103 0.24 -42.72 -21.79
N MET A 104 0.03 -41.41 -21.62
CA MET A 104 -0.67 -40.57 -22.59
C MET A 104 0.07 -39.24 -22.74
N HIS A 105 0.01 -38.68 -23.95
CA HIS A 105 0.44 -37.30 -24.21
C HIS A 105 -0.81 -36.42 -24.39
N ASN A 106 -0.69 -35.10 -24.22
CA ASN A 106 -1.83 -34.19 -24.40
C ASN A 106 -2.40 -34.26 -25.83
N PHE A 107 -3.64 -33.82 -26.02
CA PHE A 107 -4.24 -33.70 -27.34
C PHE A 107 -3.47 -32.67 -28.18
N SER A 108 -3.17 -33.04 -29.42
CA SER A 108 -2.73 -32.11 -30.45
C SER A 108 -3.50 -32.39 -31.73
N ASN A 109 -4.15 -31.35 -32.27
CA ASN A 109 -4.98 -31.44 -33.47
C ASN A 109 -6.00 -32.60 -33.43
N GLY A 110 -6.65 -32.78 -32.26
CA GLY A 110 -7.70 -33.76 -32.05
C GLY A 110 -7.25 -35.22 -31.89
N LEU A 111 -5.97 -35.47 -31.59
CA LEU A 111 -5.44 -36.82 -31.30
C LEU A 111 -4.43 -36.80 -30.16
N ALA A 112 -4.46 -37.86 -29.35
CA ALA A 112 -3.47 -38.13 -28.31
C ALA A 112 -2.78 -39.47 -28.58
N TYR A 113 -1.48 -39.54 -28.32
CA TYR A 113 -0.76 -40.81 -28.26
C TYR A 113 -1.02 -41.49 -26.91
N ALA A 114 -1.31 -42.79 -26.94
CA ALA A 114 -1.53 -43.57 -25.72
C ALA A 114 -0.90 -44.96 -25.80
N GLU A 115 -0.44 -45.46 -24.66
CA GLU A 115 0.07 -46.81 -24.48
C GLU A 115 -0.81 -47.59 -23.50
N GLU A 116 -1.15 -48.83 -23.85
CA GLU A 116 -1.81 -49.77 -22.94
C GLU A 116 -1.04 -51.09 -23.00
N ASN A 117 -0.26 -51.36 -21.95
CA ASN A 117 0.66 -52.51 -21.90
C ASN A 117 1.67 -52.46 -23.07
N THR A 118 1.64 -53.42 -23.99
CA THR A 118 2.50 -53.43 -25.19
C THR A 118 1.87 -52.75 -26.41
N LEU A 119 0.57 -52.42 -26.32
CA LEU A 119 -0.22 -51.85 -27.40
C LEU A 119 -0.12 -50.33 -27.40
N ARG A 120 -0.18 -49.74 -28.60
CA ARG A 120 -0.07 -48.31 -28.84
C ARG A 120 -1.28 -47.85 -29.63
N PHE A 121 -1.79 -46.67 -29.30
CA PHE A 121 -3.01 -46.12 -29.89
C PHE A 121 -2.85 -44.65 -30.22
N TYR A 122 -3.56 -44.21 -31.26
CA TYR A 122 -4.07 -42.86 -31.28
C TYR A 122 -5.48 -42.85 -30.71
N VAL A 123 -5.73 -41.92 -29.78
CA VAL A 123 -6.99 -41.77 -29.09
C VAL A 123 -7.59 -40.42 -29.47
N TYR A 124 -8.85 -40.43 -29.88
CA TYR A 124 -9.63 -39.23 -30.19
C TYR A 124 -10.25 -38.65 -28.90
N PRO A 125 -10.63 -37.36 -28.88
CA PRO A 125 -11.30 -36.74 -27.73
C PRO A 125 -12.55 -37.50 -27.26
N ASP A 126 -13.30 -38.12 -28.18
CA ASP A 126 -14.47 -38.95 -27.85
C ASP A 126 -14.14 -40.32 -27.25
N GLY A 127 -12.86 -40.63 -27.03
CA GLY A 127 -12.36 -41.89 -26.48
C GLY A 127 -12.20 -43.01 -27.51
N LYS A 128 -12.58 -42.81 -28.78
CA LYS A 128 -12.30 -43.80 -29.82
C LYS A 128 -10.79 -43.99 -29.96
N ARG A 129 -10.37 -45.23 -30.19
CA ARG A 129 -8.95 -45.58 -30.30
C ARG A 129 -8.64 -46.29 -31.61
N GLN A 130 -7.53 -45.90 -32.22
CA GLN A 130 -6.96 -46.53 -33.41
C GLN A 130 -5.67 -47.24 -33.02
N LYS A 131 -5.65 -48.57 -33.11
CA LYS A 131 -4.46 -49.37 -32.83
C LYS A 131 -3.35 -49.03 -33.85
N LEU A 132 -2.15 -48.80 -33.34
CA LEU A 132 -0.96 -48.49 -34.13
C LEU A 132 -0.08 -49.73 -34.31
N SER A 133 0.70 -49.75 -35.40
CA SER A 133 1.57 -50.87 -35.74
C SER A 133 2.74 -51.00 -34.75
N GLU A 134 3.00 -52.21 -34.25
CA GLU A 134 4.10 -52.50 -33.31
C GLU A 134 5.50 -52.42 -33.95
N LYS A 135 5.56 -52.32 -35.28
CA LYS A 135 6.80 -52.22 -36.07
C LYS A 135 7.54 -50.89 -35.85
N PHE A 136 6.83 -49.88 -35.33
CA PHE A 136 7.36 -48.55 -35.12
C PHE A 136 7.36 -48.15 -33.65
N GLU A 137 8.27 -47.24 -33.31
CA GLU A 137 8.13 -46.34 -32.18
C GLU A 137 7.52 -45.02 -32.68
N TYR A 138 6.73 -44.35 -31.85
CA TYR A 138 5.91 -43.20 -32.25
C TYR A 138 6.31 -41.99 -31.41
N GLY A 139 6.42 -40.83 -32.05
CA GLY A 139 6.38 -39.56 -31.34
C GLY A 139 5.00 -38.92 -31.39
N ASP A 140 4.95 -37.65 -31.05
CA ASP A 140 3.71 -36.90 -30.90
C ASP A 140 2.99 -36.72 -32.23
N TYR A 141 1.66 -36.77 -32.15
CA TYR A 141 0.83 -36.40 -33.28
C TYR A 141 0.79 -34.87 -33.39
N ASN A 142 1.13 -34.32 -34.56
CA ASN A 142 1.06 -32.89 -34.82
C ASN A 142 0.72 -32.59 -36.28
N GLU A 143 -0.18 -31.64 -36.51
CA GLU A 143 -0.60 -31.17 -37.86
C GLU A 143 -0.96 -32.28 -38.86
N GLY A 144 -1.63 -33.33 -38.41
CA GLY A 144 -2.05 -34.39 -39.31
C GLY A 144 -1.04 -35.54 -39.46
N TYR A 145 0.13 -35.45 -38.83
CA TYR A 145 1.24 -36.40 -38.96
C TYR A 145 1.88 -36.76 -37.64
N ALA A 146 2.58 -37.89 -37.59
CA ALA A 146 3.43 -38.23 -36.45
C ALA A 146 4.75 -38.84 -36.92
N PRO A 147 5.86 -38.52 -36.25
CA PRO A 147 7.14 -39.15 -36.52
C PRO A 147 7.12 -40.60 -36.04
N VAL A 148 7.66 -41.49 -36.86
CA VAL A 148 7.76 -42.92 -36.56
C VAL A 148 9.16 -43.45 -36.81
N MET A 149 9.68 -44.26 -35.90
CA MET A 149 10.98 -44.91 -36.04
C MET A 149 10.82 -46.41 -36.28
N LYS A 150 11.46 -46.93 -37.34
CA LYS A 150 11.57 -48.40 -37.53
C LYS A 150 12.55 -48.97 -36.50
N LYS A 151 12.07 -49.89 -35.66
CA LYS A 151 12.88 -50.53 -34.60
C LYS A 151 14.16 -51.21 -35.12
N LYS A 152 14.09 -51.85 -36.30
CA LYS A 152 15.18 -52.67 -36.86
C LYS A 152 16.40 -51.84 -37.30
N ASN A 153 16.19 -50.70 -37.96
CA ASN A 153 17.27 -49.88 -38.53
C ASN A 153 17.40 -48.49 -37.88
N LYS A 154 16.57 -48.20 -36.88
CA LYS A 154 16.53 -46.93 -36.13
C LYS A 154 16.46 -45.70 -37.04
N LYS A 155 15.72 -45.82 -38.15
CA LYS A 155 15.45 -44.69 -39.06
C LYS A 155 14.05 -44.16 -38.84
N TRP A 156 13.92 -42.84 -38.98
CA TRP A 156 12.70 -42.09 -38.77
C TRP A 156 12.01 -41.73 -40.10
N GLY A 157 10.69 -41.68 -40.06
CA GLY A 157 9.78 -41.25 -41.13
C GLY A 157 8.50 -40.68 -40.51
N TYR A 158 7.42 -40.62 -41.29
CA TYR A 158 6.14 -40.07 -40.83
C TYR A 158 4.95 -40.91 -41.26
N ILE A 159 3.92 -40.91 -40.42
CA ILE A 159 2.59 -41.46 -40.72
C ILE A 159 1.54 -40.36 -40.65
N ASN A 160 0.37 -40.57 -41.25
CA ASN A 160 -0.80 -39.71 -41.07
C ASN A 160 -1.73 -40.21 -39.93
N LYS A 161 -2.87 -39.53 -39.70
CA LYS A 161 -3.88 -39.97 -38.70
C LYS A 161 -4.32 -41.42 -38.85
N LYS A 162 -4.35 -41.96 -40.08
CA LYS A 162 -4.78 -43.34 -40.35
C LYS A 162 -3.67 -44.37 -40.06
N GLY A 163 -2.51 -43.96 -39.55
CA GLY A 163 -1.37 -44.84 -39.32
C GLY A 163 -0.63 -45.25 -40.60
N ILE A 164 -0.96 -44.62 -41.74
CA ILE A 164 -0.34 -44.93 -43.03
C ILE A 164 0.97 -44.14 -43.15
N VAL A 165 2.06 -44.83 -43.49
CA VAL A 165 3.37 -44.21 -43.75
C VAL A 165 3.25 -43.28 -44.95
N THR A 166 3.41 -41.98 -44.71
CA THR A 166 3.40 -40.94 -45.75
C THR A 166 4.82 -40.58 -46.19
N ILE A 167 5.79 -40.73 -45.30
CA ILE A 167 7.20 -40.52 -45.58
C ILE A 167 7.96 -41.73 -45.03
N GLU A 168 8.53 -42.54 -45.93
CA GLU A 168 9.23 -43.76 -45.56
C GLU A 168 10.39 -43.51 -44.58
N PRO A 169 10.52 -44.33 -43.52
CA PRO A 169 11.61 -44.17 -42.58
C PRO A 169 12.99 -44.33 -43.22
N GLY A 170 13.74 -43.23 -43.24
CA GLY A 170 15.04 -43.10 -43.89
C GLY A 170 15.90 -41.95 -43.37
N PHE A 171 15.44 -41.24 -42.34
CA PHE A 171 16.15 -40.16 -41.67
C PHE A 171 16.80 -40.65 -40.38
N ASP A 172 17.89 -39.99 -39.98
CA ASP A 172 18.60 -40.27 -38.73
C ASP A 172 17.81 -39.75 -37.53
N SER A 173 17.15 -38.61 -37.68
CA SER A 173 16.20 -38.01 -36.73
C SER A 173 15.23 -37.07 -37.45
N VAL A 174 14.09 -36.81 -36.83
CA VAL A 174 13.00 -35.99 -37.37
C VAL A 174 12.34 -35.18 -36.24
N TYR A 175 11.76 -34.03 -36.59
CA TYR A 175 10.94 -33.21 -35.69
C TYR A 175 9.47 -33.21 -36.12
N ASN A 176 8.57 -32.75 -35.26
CA ASN A 176 7.15 -32.63 -35.60
C ASN A 176 6.95 -31.65 -36.77
N PHE A 177 5.90 -31.89 -37.57
CA PHE A 177 5.47 -30.91 -38.55
C PHE A 177 4.85 -29.70 -37.84
N SER A 178 5.20 -28.51 -38.31
CA SER A 178 4.55 -27.26 -37.96
C SER A 178 4.52 -26.34 -39.18
N ASN A 179 3.35 -25.77 -39.47
CA ASN A 179 3.00 -25.09 -40.71
C ASN A 179 3.54 -25.82 -41.96
N ASN A 180 3.29 -27.14 -42.05
CA ASN A 180 3.74 -27.99 -43.14
C ASN A 180 5.27 -28.02 -43.36
N ILE A 181 6.05 -27.78 -42.29
CA ILE A 181 7.51 -27.89 -42.30
C ILE A 181 7.97 -28.74 -41.14
N ALA A 182 8.91 -29.64 -41.40
CA ALA A 182 9.63 -30.36 -40.37
C ALA A 182 11.13 -30.37 -40.66
N LEU A 183 11.93 -30.24 -39.60
CA LEU A 183 13.37 -30.44 -39.65
C LEU A 183 13.67 -31.94 -39.63
N VAL A 184 14.54 -32.40 -40.54
CA VAL A 184 15.02 -33.79 -40.58
C VAL A 184 16.52 -33.85 -40.78
N TYR A 185 17.13 -34.92 -40.27
CA TYR A 185 18.57 -35.18 -40.43
C TYR A 185 18.76 -36.41 -41.32
N LYS A 186 19.66 -36.29 -42.31
CA LYS A 186 20.08 -37.43 -43.13
C LYS A 186 21.58 -37.42 -43.35
N LYS A 187 22.25 -38.51 -43.00
CA LYS A 187 23.71 -38.63 -42.94
C LYS A 187 24.31 -37.48 -42.11
N GLY A 188 23.69 -37.15 -40.98
CA GLY A 188 24.10 -36.05 -40.10
C GLY A 188 23.85 -34.63 -40.64
N LYS A 189 23.28 -34.47 -41.84
CA LYS A 189 23.00 -33.14 -42.42
C LYS A 189 21.54 -32.73 -42.20
N PRO A 190 21.26 -31.57 -41.58
CA PRO A 190 19.91 -31.08 -41.39
C PRO A 190 19.33 -30.43 -42.65
N PHE A 191 18.02 -30.60 -42.88
CA PHE A 191 17.24 -29.83 -43.86
C PHE A 191 15.75 -29.91 -43.57
N TYR A 192 14.98 -28.97 -44.12
CA TYR A 192 13.52 -28.97 -43.98
C TYR A 192 12.85 -29.81 -45.06
N ILE A 193 11.74 -30.44 -44.71
CA ILE A 193 10.83 -31.10 -45.65
C ILE A 193 9.39 -30.65 -45.42
N ASN A 194 8.55 -30.79 -46.44
CA ASN A 194 7.11 -30.70 -46.30
C ASN A 194 6.45 -32.07 -46.06
N HIS A 195 5.13 -32.11 -45.88
CA HIS A 195 4.38 -33.37 -45.67
C HIS A 195 4.49 -34.40 -46.81
N LYS A 196 4.97 -34.00 -47.99
CA LYS A 196 5.26 -34.90 -49.12
C LYS A 196 6.71 -35.38 -49.14
N GLY A 197 7.49 -35.09 -48.10
CA GLY A 197 8.92 -35.39 -48.01
C GLY A 197 9.81 -34.58 -48.95
N ARG A 198 9.27 -33.54 -49.61
CA ARG A 198 10.04 -32.69 -50.52
C ARG A 198 10.85 -31.67 -49.71
N LYS A 199 12.13 -31.52 -50.05
CA LYS A 199 13.02 -30.54 -49.41
C LYS A 199 12.46 -29.12 -49.55
N LYS A 200 12.62 -28.34 -48.50
CA LYS A 200 12.24 -26.93 -48.42
C LYS A 200 13.45 -26.10 -48.01
N HIS A 201 13.56 -24.93 -48.62
CA HIS A 201 14.60 -23.94 -48.33
C HIS A 201 13.95 -22.77 -47.60
N ILE A 202 14.66 -22.21 -46.62
CA ILE A 202 14.23 -21.04 -45.85
C ILE A 202 15.37 -20.05 -45.90
N ASP A 203 15.17 -18.94 -46.59
CA ASP A 203 16.20 -17.95 -46.81
C ASP A 203 16.60 -17.28 -45.49
N GLY A 204 17.89 -17.20 -45.22
CA GLY A 204 18.43 -16.49 -44.06
C GLY A 204 18.50 -17.30 -42.76
N ILE A 205 18.17 -18.59 -42.76
CA ILE A 205 18.47 -19.50 -41.65
C ILE A 205 19.82 -20.19 -41.93
N VAL A 206 20.86 -19.77 -41.22
CA VAL A 206 22.23 -20.30 -41.40
C VAL A 206 22.35 -21.71 -40.82
N GLN A 207 21.72 -21.97 -39.67
CA GLN A 207 21.68 -23.28 -39.02
C GLN A 207 20.23 -23.74 -38.90
N PRO A 208 19.81 -24.78 -39.64
CA PRO A 208 18.44 -25.27 -39.54
C PRO A 208 18.13 -25.73 -38.11
N GLN A 209 17.01 -25.23 -37.59
CA GLN A 209 16.48 -25.55 -36.27
C GLN A 209 14.99 -25.94 -36.38
N PRO A 210 14.42 -26.67 -35.42
CA PRO A 210 13.01 -27.00 -35.42
C PRO A 210 12.18 -25.72 -35.44
N LEU A 211 11.17 -25.66 -36.30
CA LEU A 211 10.24 -24.52 -36.36
C LEU A 211 8.93 -24.95 -35.72
N VAL A 212 8.49 -24.19 -34.74
CA VAL A 212 7.17 -24.33 -34.11
C VAL A 212 6.41 -23.05 -34.39
N PHE A 213 5.43 -23.12 -35.28
CA PHE A 213 4.59 -21.99 -35.66
C PHE A 213 3.47 -21.83 -34.64
N VAL A 214 3.46 -20.66 -34.01
CA VAL A 214 2.40 -20.19 -33.14
C VAL A 214 1.81 -18.95 -33.80
N ASN A 215 0.50 -18.94 -34.05
CA ASN A 215 -0.22 -17.86 -34.74
C ASN A 215 0.40 -17.41 -36.06
N GLY A 216 0.99 -18.35 -36.81
CA GLY A 216 1.59 -18.10 -38.12
C GLY A 216 3.04 -17.62 -38.10
N TYR A 217 3.71 -17.62 -36.95
CA TYR A 217 5.12 -17.27 -36.82
C TYR A 217 5.89 -18.33 -36.02
N ALA A 218 7.10 -18.66 -36.48
CA ALA A 218 8.00 -19.54 -35.76
C ALA A 218 9.21 -18.76 -35.23
N LYS A 219 9.42 -18.83 -33.91
CA LYS A 219 10.59 -18.26 -33.25
C LYS A 219 11.85 -19.04 -33.64
N ILE A 220 12.93 -18.32 -33.95
CA ILE A 220 14.23 -18.87 -34.30
C ILE A 220 15.32 -18.18 -33.49
N LYS A 221 16.37 -18.91 -33.13
CA LYS A 221 17.55 -18.37 -32.44
C LYS A 221 18.80 -18.56 -33.29
N ASP A 222 19.58 -17.49 -33.46
CA ASP A 222 20.89 -17.54 -34.09
C ASP A 222 21.96 -16.84 -33.21
N PHE A 223 23.19 -16.71 -33.71
CA PHE A 223 24.30 -16.09 -32.97
C PHE A 223 24.09 -14.60 -32.68
N ARG A 224 23.13 -13.94 -33.34
CA ARG A 224 22.80 -12.52 -33.18
C ARG A 224 21.63 -12.31 -32.22
N GLY A 225 20.88 -13.36 -31.90
CA GLY A 225 19.76 -13.31 -30.96
C GLY A 225 18.56 -14.12 -31.42
N VAL A 226 17.37 -13.73 -30.95
CA VAL A 226 16.08 -14.30 -31.31
C VAL A 226 15.44 -13.51 -32.45
N SER A 227 14.81 -14.21 -33.39
CA SER A 227 14.09 -13.67 -34.54
C SER A 227 12.90 -14.59 -34.92
N PHE A 228 12.23 -14.32 -36.03
CA PHE A 228 11.01 -15.04 -36.43
C PHE A 228 10.97 -15.39 -37.92
N VAL A 229 10.24 -16.44 -38.25
CA VAL A 229 9.92 -16.89 -39.60
C VAL A 229 8.41 -16.87 -39.76
N ASP A 230 7.89 -16.20 -40.79
CA ASP A 230 6.45 -16.19 -41.06
C ASP A 230 5.97 -17.51 -41.68
N LYS A 231 4.65 -17.70 -41.75
CA LYS A 231 4.01 -18.89 -42.33
C LYS A 231 4.36 -19.16 -43.81
N ASN A 232 4.92 -18.18 -44.51
CA ASN A 232 5.40 -18.33 -45.89
C ASN A 232 6.89 -18.68 -45.95
N LEU A 233 7.51 -18.95 -44.80
CA LEU A 233 8.93 -19.25 -44.62
C LEU A 233 9.84 -18.07 -44.94
N LYS A 234 9.36 -16.84 -44.71
CA LYS A 234 10.17 -15.63 -44.81
C LYS A 234 10.73 -15.28 -43.43
N HIS A 235 12.05 -15.17 -43.34
CA HIS A 235 12.75 -14.68 -42.15
C HIS A 235 12.50 -13.17 -41.97
N LEU A 236 11.99 -12.79 -40.80
CA LEU A 236 11.78 -11.41 -40.38
C LEU A 236 13.10 -10.84 -39.84
N ARG A 237 13.71 -9.87 -40.54
CA ARG A 237 15.12 -9.47 -40.30
C ARG A 237 15.31 -8.47 -39.14
N TYR A 238 14.90 -8.84 -37.94
CA TYR A 238 15.24 -8.15 -36.69
C TYR A 238 15.73 -9.17 -35.66
N THR A 239 16.56 -8.74 -34.70
CA THR A 239 17.12 -9.62 -33.67
C THR A 239 17.06 -8.97 -32.30
N THR A 240 16.66 -9.75 -31.30
CA THR A 240 16.48 -9.33 -29.90
C THR A 240 17.22 -10.30 -28.96
N ALA A 241 17.44 -9.94 -27.69
CA ALA A 241 18.08 -10.84 -26.73
C ALA A 241 17.18 -12.05 -26.42
N ASP A 242 15.87 -11.80 -26.27
CA ASP A 242 14.83 -12.81 -26.11
C ASP A 242 13.47 -12.34 -26.66
N ALA A 243 12.52 -13.26 -26.86
CA ALA A 243 11.16 -12.95 -27.28
C ALA A 243 10.11 -13.99 -26.86
N THR A 244 8.90 -13.53 -26.56
CA THR A 244 7.69 -14.39 -26.50
C THR A 244 7.27 -14.84 -27.90
N ASP A 245 6.36 -15.81 -27.98
CA ASP A 245 5.77 -16.19 -29.27
C ASP A 245 4.72 -15.15 -29.69
N PHE A 246 4.44 -15.03 -30.99
CA PHE A 246 3.34 -14.19 -31.46
C PHE A 246 2.01 -14.77 -30.97
N ASN A 247 1.21 -13.96 -30.29
CA ASN A 247 -0.13 -14.34 -29.85
C ASN A 247 -1.16 -14.28 -31.00
N THR A 248 -2.40 -14.65 -30.71
CA THR A 248 -3.52 -14.67 -31.67
C THR A 248 -3.81 -13.30 -32.27
N GLU A 249 -3.30 -12.25 -31.63
CA GLU A 249 -3.46 -10.85 -32.01
C GLU A 249 -2.31 -10.32 -32.88
N GLY A 250 -1.31 -11.15 -33.16
CA GLY A 250 -0.18 -10.79 -34.01
C GLY A 250 0.85 -9.88 -33.33
N VAL A 251 0.96 -9.94 -32.00
CA VAL A 251 1.93 -9.19 -31.21
C VAL A 251 2.88 -10.15 -30.49
N ALA A 252 4.16 -9.76 -30.35
CA ALA A 252 5.14 -10.47 -29.53
C ALA A 252 5.90 -9.48 -28.63
N ALA A 253 6.26 -9.91 -27.43
CA ALA A 253 7.11 -9.14 -26.53
C ALA A 253 8.58 -9.52 -26.73
N ILE A 254 9.47 -8.54 -26.76
CA ILE A 254 10.90 -8.70 -27.01
C ILE A 254 11.75 -8.08 -25.89
N LEU A 255 12.82 -8.75 -25.49
CA LEU A 255 13.79 -8.26 -24.50
C LEU A 255 14.93 -7.49 -25.17
N MET A 256 14.98 -6.19 -24.92
CA MET A 256 15.99 -5.28 -25.42
C MET A 256 17.33 -5.42 -24.67
N LYS A 257 18.41 -4.87 -25.24
CA LYS A 257 19.77 -4.96 -24.65
C LYS A 257 19.92 -4.24 -23.32
N ASP A 258 19.08 -3.25 -23.06
CA ASP A 258 18.98 -2.51 -21.79
C ASP A 258 18.13 -3.24 -20.74
N ASN A 259 17.76 -4.50 -21.00
CA ASN A 259 16.93 -5.35 -20.14
C ASN A 259 15.47 -4.88 -20.02
N THR A 260 15.01 -4.00 -20.91
CA THR A 260 13.59 -3.60 -21.02
C THR A 260 12.82 -4.51 -21.98
N MET A 261 11.51 -4.66 -21.75
CA MET A 261 10.61 -5.44 -22.62
C MET A 261 9.78 -4.50 -23.51
N ARG A 262 9.62 -4.85 -24.80
CA ARG A 262 8.78 -4.08 -25.75
C ARG A 262 7.87 -4.97 -26.58
N TYR A 263 6.69 -4.49 -26.93
CA TYR A 263 5.81 -5.17 -27.87
C TYR A 263 6.09 -4.76 -29.31
N ILE A 264 6.17 -5.75 -30.21
CA ILE A 264 6.41 -5.56 -31.64
C ILE A 264 5.30 -6.18 -32.48
N ASN A 265 5.08 -5.57 -33.65
CA ASN A 265 4.27 -6.15 -34.70
C ASN A 265 5.10 -7.16 -35.54
N PRO A 266 4.48 -7.89 -36.47
CA PRO A 266 5.18 -8.86 -37.32
C PRO A 266 6.26 -8.26 -38.23
N GLN A 267 6.28 -6.94 -38.41
CA GLN A 267 7.33 -6.23 -39.15
C GLN A 267 8.51 -5.84 -38.23
N GLY A 268 8.46 -6.18 -36.94
CA GLY A 268 9.46 -5.82 -35.94
C GLY A 268 9.39 -4.37 -35.49
N ARG A 269 8.29 -3.66 -35.79
CA ARG A 269 8.10 -2.28 -35.34
C ARG A 269 7.51 -2.28 -33.93
N PRO A 270 8.03 -1.45 -33.01
CA PRO A 270 7.42 -1.28 -31.70
C PRO A 270 5.98 -0.77 -31.85
N ILE A 271 5.05 -1.35 -31.11
CA ILE A 271 3.63 -0.95 -31.09
C ILE A 271 3.35 -0.05 -29.89
N LEU A 272 4.02 -0.29 -28.76
CA LEU A 272 3.72 0.35 -27.49
C LEU A 272 4.95 1.06 -26.89
N PRO A 273 4.82 2.26 -26.30
CA PRO A 273 5.86 2.87 -25.49
C PRO A 273 5.78 2.27 -24.08
N VAL A 274 6.61 1.26 -23.76
CA VAL A 274 6.44 0.54 -22.48
C VAL A 274 7.76 0.37 -21.73
N GLU A 275 7.77 0.81 -20.48
CA GLU A 275 8.82 0.61 -19.46
C GLU A 275 8.26 -0.25 -18.31
N TYR A 276 7.95 -1.52 -18.59
CA TYR A 276 7.60 -2.50 -17.56
C TYR A 276 8.71 -3.53 -17.39
N ASP A 277 8.89 -4.01 -16.15
CA ASP A 277 9.92 -4.98 -15.77
C ASP A 277 9.72 -6.32 -16.50
N LYS A 278 8.46 -6.74 -16.58
CA LYS A 278 8.02 -7.97 -17.25
C LYS A 278 6.65 -7.76 -17.86
N VAL A 279 6.36 -8.48 -18.93
CA VAL A 279 5.08 -8.41 -19.62
C VAL A 279 4.63 -9.80 -20.05
N GLY A 280 3.31 -10.01 -20.05
CA GLY A 280 2.64 -11.22 -20.50
C GLY A 280 2.31 -11.19 -22.00
N ASN A 281 1.57 -12.19 -22.46
CA ASN A 281 1.05 -12.18 -23.83
C ASN A 281 -0.32 -11.49 -23.85
N PHE A 282 -0.64 -10.75 -24.90
CA PHE A 282 -2.03 -10.35 -25.10
C PHE A 282 -2.90 -11.58 -25.35
N ASN A 283 -3.99 -11.66 -24.60
CA ASN A 283 -5.12 -12.55 -24.82
C ASN A 283 -6.40 -11.76 -24.55
N GLU A 284 -7.40 -11.92 -25.41
CA GLU A 284 -8.69 -11.20 -25.30
C GLU A 284 -8.53 -9.67 -25.23
N GLY A 285 -7.50 -9.12 -25.86
CA GLY A 285 -7.18 -7.69 -25.87
C GLY A 285 -6.38 -7.19 -24.66
N LEU A 286 -6.03 -8.05 -23.70
CA LEU A 286 -5.34 -7.68 -22.46
C LEU A 286 -4.05 -8.46 -22.25
N ALA A 287 -3.03 -7.83 -21.68
CA ALA A 287 -1.80 -8.48 -21.26
C ALA A 287 -1.42 -8.06 -19.83
N TRP A 288 -1.00 -9.00 -18.98
CA TRP A 288 -0.48 -8.59 -17.68
C TRP A 288 0.88 -7.90 -17.83
N VAL A 289 1.17 -6.95 -16.95
CA VAL A 289 2.44 -6.22 -16.88
C VAL A 289 2.91 -6.15 -15.45
N SER A 290 4.22 -6.14 -15.24
CA SER A 290 4.84 -6.01 -13.93
C SER A 290 5.59 -4.69 -13.83
N SER A 291 5.33 -3.94 -12.76
CA SER A 291 6.10 -2.76 -12.36
C SER A 291 6.37 -2.86 -10.86
N ASN A 292 7.63 -2.72 -10.44
CA ASN A 292 8.05 -2.80 -9.04
C ASN A 292 7.62 -4.11 -8.35
N GLY A 293 7.62 -5.22 -9.10
CA GLY A 293 7.22 -6.54 -8.61
C GLY A 293 5.71 -6.72 -8.38
N LYS A 294 4.87 -5.77 -8.82
CA LYS A 294 3.41 -5.89 -8.80
C LYS A 294 2.84 -6.01 -10.22
N TYR A 295 1.80 -6.82 -10.36
CA TYR A 295 1.18 -7.18 -11.62
C TYR A 295 -0.14 -6.42 -11.81
N GLY A 296 -0.35 -5.92 -13.02
CA GLY A 296 -1.59 -5.29 -13.52
C GLY A 296 -1.84 -5.75 -14.96
N TYR A 297 -2.76 -5.13 -15.69
CA TYR A 297 -3.09 -5.47 -17.07
C TYR A 297 -3.23 -4.23 -17.94
N ILE A 298 -2.68 -4.29 -19.16
CA ILE A 298 -2.78 -3.25 -20.19
C ILE A 298 -3.63 -3.72 -21.37
N ASP A 299 -4.18 -2.76 -22.11
CA ASP A 299 -4.78 -2.97 -23.42
C ASP A 299 -3.76 -2.86 -24.57
N ARG A 300 -4.28 -2.96 -25.80
CA ARG A 300 -3.48 -2.91 -27.04
C ARG A 300 -2.92 -1.54 -27.39
N ASP A 301 -3.41 -0.49 -26.77
CA ASP A 301 -2.89 0.87 -26.90
C ASP A 301 -1.82 1.15 -25.83
N GLY A 302 -1.64 0.21 -24.89
CA GLY A 302 -0.64 0.24 -23.83
C GLY A 302 -1.16 0.92 -22.56
N GLU A 303 -2.45 1.23 -22.54
CA GLU A 303 -3.11 1.85 -21.40
C GLU A 303 -3.40 0.79 -20.35
N LEU A 304 -3.22 1.18 -19.08
CA LEU A 304 -3.43 0.29 -17.94
C LEU A 304 -4.94 0.14 -17.70
N VAL A 305 -5.49 -1.03 -18.01
CA VAL A 305 -6.90 -1.40 -17.76
C VAL A 305 -7.09 -1.86 -16.33
N ILE A 306 -6.09 -2.51 -15.75
CA ILE A 306 -6.10 -2.95 -14.36
C ILE A 306 -4.77 -2.60 -13.74
N ASP A 307 -4.82 -1.96 -12.58
CA ASP A 307 -3.63 -1.49 -11.91
C ASP A 307 -2.66 -2.59 -11.48
N THR A 308 -1.40 -2.19 -11.29
CA THR A 308 -0.34 -3.04 -10.72
C THR A 308 -0.55 -3.24 -9.21
N LEU A 309 -1.58 -4.01 -8.85
CA LEU A 309 -2.01 -4.29 -7.49
C LEU A 309 -1.55 -5.67 -7.00
N PHE A 310 -1.42 -6.61 -7.91
CA PHE A 310 -1.29 -8.04 -7.59
C PHE A 310 0.15 -8.45 -7.36
N THR A 311 0.38 -9.48 -6.54
CA THR A 311 1.72 -10.12 -6.41
C THR A 311 1.96 -11.17 -7.49
N SER A 312 0.91 -11.65 -8.15
CA SER A 312 0.97 -12.52 -9.31
C SER A 312 -0.30 -12.37 -10.16
N ALA A 313 -0.21 -12.64 -11.46
CA ALA A 313 -1.31 -12.60 -12.40
C ALA A 313 -1.13 -13.70 -13.47
N THR A 314 -2.23 -14.25 -13.99
CA THR A 314 -2.25 -15.11 -15.18
C THR A 314 -2.73 -14.33 -16.40
N ASP A 315 -2.56 -14.86 -17.62
CA ASP A 315 -3.23 -14.31 -18.80
C ASP A 315 -4.76 -14.38 -18.62
N PHE A 316 -5.49 -13.40 -19.17
CA PHE A 316 -6.96 -13.50 -19.31
C PHE A 316 -7.30 -14.63 -20.27
N SER A 317 -8.35 -15.39 -19.95
CA SER A 317 -8.90 -16.44 -20.82
C SER A 317 -10.34 -16.73 -20.40
N ASP A 318 -11.25 -16.79 -21.37
CA ASP A 318 -12.70 -16.86 -21.18
C ASP A 318 -13.22 -15.72 -20.27
N GLY A 319 -12.64 -14.53 -20.37
CA GLY A 319 -13.01 -13.34 -19.60
C GLY A 319 -12.53 -13.32 -18.14
N ILE A 320 -11.71 -14.29 -17.72
CA ILE A 320 -11.25 -14.47 -16.34
C ILE A 320 -9.74 -14.50 -16.28
N ALA A 321 -9.18 -13.91 -15.22
CA ALA A 321 -7.78 -14.12 -14.84
C ALA A 321 -7.67 -14.46 -13.35
N PHE A 322 -6.61 -15.19 -12.99
CA PHE A 322 -6.28 -15.49 -11.60
C PHE A 322 -5.19 -14.57 -11.11
N VAL A 323 -5.38 -14.02 -9.91
CA VAL A 323 -4.48 -13.05 -9.31
C VAL A 323 -4.24 -13.37 -7.84
N SER A 324 -3.09 -12.93 -7.32
CA SER A 324 -2.83 -12.93 -5.88
C SER A 324 -2.80 -11.50 -5.36
N TYR A 325 -3.57 -11.22 -4.31
CA TYR A 325 -3.68 -9.93 -3.66
C TYR A 325 -3.68 -10.10 -2.13
N ASN A 326 -2.83 -9.37 -1.42
CA ASN A 326 -2.71 -9.45 0.05
C ASN A 326 -2.61 -10.89 0.61
N GLY A 327 -1.88 -11.77 -0.09
CA GLY A 327 -1.70 -13.17 0.30
C GLY A 327 -2.89 -14.09 -0.02
N ARG A 328 -3.97 -13.57 -0.60
CA ARG A 328 -5.13 -14.33 -1.08
C ARG A 328 -5.05 -14.49 -2.58
N MET A 329 -5.38 -15.69 -3.07
CA MET A 329 -5.56 -15.93 -4.50
C MET A 329 -7.05 -15.84 -4.84
N GLY A 330 -7.38 -15.29 -6.00
CA GLY A 330 -8.76 -15.21 -6.47
C GLY A 330 -8.87 -15.02 -7.97
N SER A 331 -10.09 -15.15 -8.47
CA SER A 331 -10.44 -14.86 -9.87
C SER A 331 -11.02 -13.46 -10.01
N ILE A 332 -10.65 -12.81 -11.11
CA ILE A 332 -11.14 -11.49 -11.51
C ILE A 332 -11.66 -11.53 -12.94
N LYS A 333 -12.61 -10.64 -13.26
CA LYS A 333 -12.96 -10.24 -14.63
C LYS A 333 -12.80 -8.73 -14.77
N VAL A 334 -12.68 -8.24 -16.00
CA VAL A 334 -12.89 -6.80 -16.28
C VAL A 334 -14.36 -6.47 -16.00
N LYS A 335 -14.59 -5.33 -15.34
CA LYS A 335 -15.93 -4.89 -14.96
C LYS A 335 -16.70 -4.37 -16.19
N ASP A 336 -17.93 -4.85 -16.37
CA ASP A 336 -18.88 -4.32 -17.36
C ASP A 336 -19.81 -3.25 -16.72
N GLU A 337 -20.40 -2.36 -17.52
CA GLU A 337 -21.39 -1.36 -17.02
C GLU A 337 -22.58 -2.00 -16.28
N ALA A 338 -22.95 -3.22 -16.66
CA ALA A 338 -24.05 -3.97 -16.05
C ALA A 338 -23.64 -4.73 -14.77
N ASP A 339 -22.35 -4.81 -14.45
CA ASP A 339 -21.89 -5.52 -13.25
C ASP A 339 -22.25 -4.74 -11.98
N VAL A 340 -22.91 -5.44 -11.06
CA VAL A 340 -23.06 -4.99 -9.68
C VAL A 340 -21.85 -5.51 -8.88
N ILE A 341 -21.28 -4.65 -8.04
CA ILE A 341 -20.19 -5.02 -7.12
C ILE A 341 -20.81 -5.30 -5.75
N PRO A 342 -20.67 -6.52 -5.19
CA PRO A 342 -21.13 -6.80 -3.84
C PRO A 342 -20.35 -5.95 -2.82
N GLN A 343 -21.04 -5.39 -1.82
CA GLN A 343 -20.42 -4.62 -0.74
C GLN A 343 -20.80 -5.24 0.60
N LEU A 344 -19.80 -5.49 1.44
CA LEU A 344 -20.01 -5.86 2.83
C LEU A 344 -19.81 -4.62 3.69
N LEU A 345 -20.75 -4.34 4.59
CA LEU A 345 -20.62 -3.27 5.59
C LEU A 345 -20.82 -3.83 6.99
N ILE A 346 -20.12 -3.25 7.96
CA ILE A 346 -20.40 -3.44 9.39
C ILE A 346 -21.13 -2.18 9.84
N SER A 347 -22.47 -2.19 9.80
CA SER A 347 -23.34 -1.02 10.00
C SER A 347 -23.32 -0.53 11.45
N SER A 348 -23.28 -1.45 12.41
CA SER A 348 -23.21 -1.12 13.82
C SER A 348 -22.54 -2.24 14.62
N ILE A 349 -21.98 -1.86 15.77
CA ILE A 349 -21.47 -2.79 16.77
C ILE A 349 -22.07 -2.35 18.10
N SER A 350 -22.68 -3.29 18.83
CA SER A 350 -23.26 -3.03 20.14
C SER A 350 -22.87 -4.11 21.13
N ILE A 351 -22.80 -3.74 22.41
CA ILE A 351 -22.57 -4.66 23.52
C ILE A 351 -23.84 -4.81 24.34
N ASP A 352 -24.21 -6.05 24.64
CA ASP A 352 -25.24 -6.38 25.63
C ASP A 352 -24.53 -6.91 26.87
N ASP A 353 -24.44 -6.07 27.89
CA ASP A 353 -23.88 -6.45 29.18
C ASP A 353 -24.99 -7.12 30.03
N ALA A 354 -24.63 -8.17 30.78
CA ALA A 354 -25.61 -8.99 31.48
C ALA A 354 -26.39 -8.25 32.59
N ASN A 355 -25.89 -7.12 33.09
CA ASN A 355 -26.47 -6.38 34.20
C ASN A 355 -26.99 -4.97 33.81
N SER A 356 -26.86 -4.61 32.53
CA SER A 356 -27.15 -3.34 31.88
C SER A 356 -26.55 -2.09 32.55
N ASN A 357 -25.38 -2.20 33.20
CA ASN A 357 -24.72 -1.06 33.86
C ASN A 357 -23.80 -0.24 32.91
N GLY A 358 -23.65 -0.68 31.66
CA GLY A 358 -22.86 -0.02 30.63
C GLY A 358 -21.36 -0.28 30.70
N ARG A 359 -20.92 -1.27 31.48
CA ARG A 359 -19.51 -1.66 31.66
C ARG A 359 -19.38 -3.18 31.72
N VAL A 360 -18.23 -3.70 31.29
CA VAL A 360 -17.90 -5.13 31.48
C VAL A 360 -16.96 -5.30 32.66
N GLU A 361 -17.38 -6.08 33.64
CA GLU A 361 -16.64 -6.39 34.86
C GLU A 361 -15.89 -7.73 34.76
N ALA A 362 -14.86 -7.94 35.58
CA ALA A 362 -14.16 -9.22 35.62
C ALA A 362 -15.12 -10.40 35.96
N GLU A 363 -15.01 -11.50 35.21
CA GLU A 363 -15.90 -12.69 35.23
C GLU A 363 -17.32 -12.48 34.69
N GLU A 364 -17.67 -11.26 34.24
CA GLU A 364 -18.97 -10.97 33.65
C GLU A 364 -19.12 -11.61 32.26
N LYS A 365 -20.33 -12.11 31.99
CA LYS A 365 -20.74 -12.52 30.65
C LYS A 365 -21.35 -11.33 29.91
N PHE A 366 -21.03 -11.21 28.63
CA PHE A 366 -21.61 -10.19 27.76
C PHE A 366 -21.67 -10.75 26.34
N THR A 367 -22.47 -10.14 25.48
CA THR A 367 -22.46 -10.42 24.05
C THR A 367 -22.09 -9.17 23.27
N ILE A 368 -21.46 -9.37 22.12
CA ILE A 368 -21.23 -8.30 21.15
C ILE A 368 -21.96 -8.66 19.87
N ASP A 369 -22.91 -7.81 19.50
CA ASP A 369 -23.66 -7.90 18.26
C ASP A 369 -22.99 -7.01 17.21
N VAL A 370 -22.64 -7.63 16.08
CA VAL A 370 -22.09 -6.98 14.91
C VAL A 370 -23.14 -7.05 13.81
N GLU A 371 -23.71 -5.90 13.47
CA GLU A 371 -24.69 -5.79 12.41
C GLU A 371 -23.97 -5.64 11.06
N LEU A 372 -24.31 -6.54 10.14
CA LEU A 372 -23.79 -6.57 8.79
C LEU A 372 -24.87 -6.16 7.82
N ASN A 373 -24.50 -5.35 6.83
CA ASN A 373 -25.38 -4.92 5.76
C ASN A 373 -24.72 -5.24 4.40
N ASN A 374 -25.53 -5.74 3.47
CA ASN A 374 -25.16 -5.86 2.06
C ASN A 374 -26.06 -4.93 1.23
N PRO A 375 -25.67 -3.67 1.00
CA PRO A 375 -26.54 -2.68 0.39
C PRO A 375 -26.63 -2.82 -1.14
N THR A 376 -25.78 -3.65 -1.76
CA THR A 376 -25.73 -3.78 -3.22
C THR A 376 -26.45 -5.04 -3.69
N GLY A 377 -26.76 -5.08 -4.99
CA GLY A 377 -27.66 -6.05 -5.61
C GLY A 377 -27.15 -7.49 -5.81
N GLU A 378 -25.96 -7.86 -5.32
CA GLU A 378 -25.41 -9.23 -5.42
C GLU A 378 -25.15 -9.86 -4.05
N ASP A 379 -25.41 -11.16 -3.94
CA ASP A 379 -25.19 -11.90 -2.70
C ASP A 379 -23.70 -12.01 -2.37
N LEU A 380 -23.35 -11.78 -1.10
CA LEU A 380 -22.01 -12.06 -0.58
C LEU A 380 -21.92 -13.54 -0.20
N ARG A 381 -20.82 -14.19 -0.60
CA ARG A 381 -20.62 -15.63 -0.37
C ARG A 381 -19.52 -15.87 0.65
N ASN A 382 -19.71 -16.91 1.46
CA ASN A 382 -18.73 -17.39 2.44
C ASN A 382 -18.20 -16.25 3.34
N VAL A 383 -19.12 -15.44 3.87
CA VAL A 383 -18.76 -14.30 4.72
C VAL A 383 -18.21 -14.82 6.04
N ASN A 384 -17.01 -14.39 6.39
CA ASN A 384 -16.39 -14.67 7.67
C ASN A 384 -16.22 -13.35 8.42
N VAL A 385 -16.84 -13.25 9.60
CA VAL A 385 -16.63 -12.14 10.53
C VAL A 385 -15.77 -12.64 11.66
N GLN A 386 -14.64 -11.98 11.88
CA GLN A 386 -13.71 -12.31 12.95
C GLN A 386 -13.42 -11.06 13.77
N PHE A 387 -13.14 -11.23 15.06
CA PHE A 387 -12.57 -10.15 15.85
C PHE A 387 -11.04 -10.31 15.88
N ALA A 388 -10.33 -9.20 15.72
CA ALA A 388 -8.91 -9.07 15.96
C ALA A 388 -8.74 -8.17 17.19
N GLY A 389 -8.51 -8.76 18.37
CA GLY A 389 -8.17 -7.95 19.54
C GLY A 389 -6.80 -7.29 19.35
N GLN A 390 -6.56 -6.15 19.99
CA GLN A 390 -5.18 -5.64 20.12
C GLN A 390 -4.31 -6.67 20.84
N GLN A 391 -3.02 -6.73 20.47
CA GLN A 391 -2.01 -7.54 21.13
C GLN A 391 -2.12 -7.30 22.66
N ASP A 392 -2.31 -8.38 23.43
CA ASP A 392 -2.49 -8.44 24.90
C ASP A 392 -3.90 -8.14 25.47
N GLN A 393 -4.82 -7.50 24.74
CA GLN A 393 -6.19 -7.24 25.24
C GLN A 393 -7.16 -8.40 24.96
N ALA A 394 -6.92 -9.17 23.90
CA ALA A 394 -7.73 -10.33 23.54
C ALA A 394 -7.70 -11.43 24.61
N ASP A 395 -6.57 -11.56 25.33
CA ASP A 395 -6.39 -12.55 26.41
C ASP A 395 -7.26 -12.23 27.64
N TRP A 396 -7.79 -11.01 27.73
CA TRP A 396 -8.75 -10.64 28.76
C TRP A 396 -10.16 -11.14 28.48
N PHE A 397 -10.42 -11.80 27.35
CA PHE A 397 -11.75 -12.27 27.02
C PHE A 397 -11.71 -13.71 26.52
N ASN A 398 -12.57 -14.54 27.11
CA ASN A 398 -12.83 -15.87 26.60
C ASN A 398 -14.08 -15.81 25.71
N PHE A 399 -13.89 -15.95 24.40
CA PHE A 399 -14.99 -15.97 23.44
C PHE A 399 -15.35 -17.39 23.02
N GLY A 400 -16.65 -17.66 22.85
CA GLY A 400 -17.16 -18.96 22.37
C GLY A 400 -16.71 -19.35 20.94
N GLY A 401 -16.15 -18.39 20.19
CA GLY A 401 -15.50 -18.56 18.90
C GLY A 401 -14.86 -17.25 18.44
N GLN A 402 -13.73 -17.32 17.73
CA GLN A 402 -13.02 -16.13 17.22
C GLN A 402 -13.53 -15.62 15.87
N SER A 403 -14.43 -16.40 15.24
CA SER A 403 -15.00 -16.08 13.94
C SER A 403 -16.36 -16.72 13.77
N VAL A 404 -17.25 -16.07 13.02
CA VAL A 404 -18.56 -16.56 12.64
C VAL A 404 -18.65 -16.60 11.12
N PHE A 405 -19.08 -17.75 10.62
CA PHE A 405 -19.21 -18.03 9.19
C PHE A 405 -20.67 -17.97 8.75
N ILE A 406 -20.92 -17.19 7.71
CA ILE A 406 -22.21 -17.05 7.04
C ILE A 406 -22.03 -17.54 5.60
N PRO A 407 -22.65 -18.67 5.20
CA PRO A 407 -22.51 -19.20 3.84
C PRO A 407 -22.92 -18.20 2.75
N GLU A 408 -23.96 -17.41 3.00
CA GLU A 408 -24.51 -16.43 2.06
C GLU A 408 -25.18 -15.29 2.84
N LEU A 409 -24.86 -14.04 2.49
CA LEU A 409 -25.56 -12.83 2.93
C LEU A 409 -26.22 -12.20 1.71
N ARG A 410 -27.55 -12.25 1.67
CA ARG A 410 -28.33 -11.84 0.50
C ARG A 410 -28.21 -10.36 0.19
N ALA A 411 -28.33 -10.01 -1.08
CA ALA A 411 -28.43 -8.63 -1.54
C ALA A 411 -29.56 -7.87 -0.83
N ASN A 412 -29.31 -6.62 -0.45
CA ASN A 412 -30.23 -5.75 0.28
C ASN A 412 -30.79 -6.38 1.56
N SER A 413 -29.95 -7.12 2.29
CA SER A 413 -30.33 -7.73 3.56
C SER A 413 -29.33 -7.40 4.66
N ASP A 414 -29.86 -7.41 5.88
CA ASP A 414 -29.13 -7.19 7.11
C ASP A 414 -29.09 -8.50 7.90
N THR A 415 -27.98 -8.74 8.59
CA THR A 415 -27.87 -9.85 9.54
C THR A 415 -27.04 -9.42 10.73
N THR A 416 -27.34 -10.00 11.89
CA THR A 416 -26.55 -9.80 13.10
C THR A 416 -25.70 -11.04 13.37
N VAL A 417 -24.43 -10.81 13.67
CA VAL A 417 -23.51 -11.82 14.17
C VAL A 417 -23.25 -11.53 15.64
N THR A 418 -23.49 -12.50 16.50
CA THR A 418 -23.28 -12.38 17.95
C THR A 418 -22.02 -13.12 18.37
N PHE A 419 -21.16 -12.45 19.14
CA PHE A 419 -20.01 -13.04 19.83
C PHE A 419 -20.29 -13.11 21.33
N ASP A 420 -20.32 -14.32 21.88
CA ASP A 420 -20.43 -14.54 23.33
C ASP A 420 -19.05 -14.38 23.99
N GLY A 421 -18.94 -13.47 24.95
CA GLY A 421 -17.71 -13.19 25.70
C GLY A 421 -17.85 -13.41 27.20
N THR A 422 -16.72 -13.70 27.85
CA THR A 422 -16.57 -13.62 29.31
C THR A 422 -15.28 -12.92 29.64
N ALA A 423 -15.33 -11.87 30.47
CA ALA A 423 -14.15 -11.15 30.89
C ALA A 423 -13.29 -11.98 31.86
N ALA A 424 -11.99 -12.01 31.59
CA ALA A 424 -11.01 -12.72 32.40
C ALA A 424 -10.79 -11.99 33.73
N LEU A 425 -10.40 -12.75 34.75
CA LEU A 425 -10.09 -12.20 36.07
C LEU A 425 -8.97 -11.16 35.99
N SER A 426 -8.00 -11.30 35.09
CA SER A 426 -6.82 -10.41 34.99
C SER A 426 -7.04 -9.10 34.22
N LEU A 427 -8.29 -8.69 33.98
CA LEU A 427 -8.63 -7.42 33.34
C LEU A 427 -8.12 -6.23 34.18
N VAL A 428 -7.38 -5.29 33.55
CA VAL A 428 -6.74 -4.14 34.23
C VAL A 428 -6.92 -2.80 33.49
N SER A 429 -7.75 -2.76 32.46
CA SER A 429 -7.98 -1.55 31.65
C SER A 429 -9.35 -0.94 31.92
N ASP A 430 -9.43 0.39 31.96
CA ASP A 430 -10.67 1.16 32.05
C ASP A 430 -11.45 1.18 30.71
N LYS A 431 -10.76 0.90 29.60
CA LYS A 431 -11.32 0.92 28.25
C LYS A 431 -10.78 -0.20 27.37
N ILE A 432 -11.67 -0.83 26.62
CA ILE A 432 -11.36 -1.96 25.73
C ILE A 432 -11.58 -1.52 24.31
N ASN A 433 -10.64 -1.86 23.42
CA ASN A 433 -10.74 -1.58 22.00
C ASN A 433 -10.73 -2.89 21.22
N LEU A 434 -11.81 -3.16 20.50
CA LEU A 434 -11.95 -4.33 19.65
C LEU A 434 -11.97 -3.89 18.19
N GLU A 435 -11.26 -4.62 17.33
CA GLU A 435 -11.38 -4.51 15.88
C GLU A 435 -12.15 -5.72 15.35
N PHE A 436 -13.16 -5.48 14.53
CA PHE A 436 -13.91 -6.49 13.81
C PHE A 436 -13.54 -6.42 12.34
N MET A 437 -13.34 -7.59 11.73
CA MET A 437 -13.00 -7.74 10.34
C MET A 437 -13.99 -8.71 9.68
N GLY A 438 -14.76 -8.21 8.72
CA GLY A 438 -15.63 -8.98 7.84
C GLY A 438 -14.97 -9.21 6.49
N MET A 439 -15.07 -10.41 5.94
CA MET A 439 -14.52 -10.76 4.62
C MET A 439 -15.47 -11.70 3.91
N ALA A 440 -15.78 -11.44 2.64
CA ALA A 440 -16.50 -12.38 1.77
C ALA A 440 -15.56 -12.97 0.70
N SER A 441 -15.90 -14.14 0.15
CA SER A 441 -15.08 -14.74 -0.90
C SER A 441 -15.13 -13.94 -2.20
N ASN A 442 -16.25 -13.28 -2.50
CA ASN A 442 -16.46 -12.48 -3.72
C ASN A 442 -16.23 -10.98 -3.53
N ILE A 443 -15.43 -10.58 -2.53
CA ILE A 443 -14.90 -9.20 -2.40
C ILE A 443 -13.38 -9.24 -2.23
N MET A 444 -12.73 -8.18 -2.72
CA MET A 444 -11.27 -8.07 -2.74
C MET A 444 -10.70 -7.74 -1.36
N ASP A 445 -11.23 -6.69 -0.72
CA ASP A 445 -10.75 -6.18 0.56
C ASP A 445 -11.68 -6.56 1.73
N PRO A 446 -11.11 -6.86 2.91
CA PRO A 446 -11.89 -7.01 4.12
C PRO A 446 -12.42 -5.67 4.60
N VAL A 447 -13.60 -5.69 5.24
CA VAL A 447 -14.20 -4.54 5.88
C VAL A 447 -13.83 -4.57 7.36
N LYS A 448 -13.34 -3.45 7.87
CA LYS A 448 -12.91 -3.33 9.26
C LYS A 448 -13.70 -2.26 9.98
N ASN A 449 -14.04 -2.52 11.23
CA ASN A 449 -14.66 -1.53 12.10
C ASN A 449 -14.14 -1.72 13.53
N GLN A 450 -14.04 -0.63 14.29
CA GLN A 450 -13.53 -0.66 15.67
C GLN A 450 -14.64 -0.26 16.62
N TYR A 451 -14.69 -0.93 17.77
CA TYR A 451 -15.62 -0.62 18.83
C TYR A 451 -14.87 -0.52 20.16
N SER A 452 -15.20 0.51 20.93
CA SER A 452 -14.64 0.70 22.26
C SER A 452 -15.73 0.78 23.31
N PHE A 453 -15.54 0.09 24.42
CA PHE A 453 -16.44 0.14 25.57
C PHE A 453 -15.64 0.22 26.87
N ASP A 454 -16.31 0.70 27.92
CA ASP A 454 -15.72 0.83 29.25
C ASP A 454 -15.67 -0.53 29.94
N ALA A 455 -14.56 -0.80 30.62
CA ALA A 455 -14.37 -2.02 31.40
C ALA A 455 -13.88 -1.69 32.80
N LEU A 456 -14.16 -2.57 33.76
CA LEU A 456 -13.70 -2.43 35.13
C LEU A 456 -12.79 -3.60 35.50
N GLY A 457 -11.50 -3.32 35.68
CA GLY A 457 -10.56 -4.31 36.19
C GLY A 457 -10.82 -4.70 37.66
N ILE A 458 -10.13 -5.72 38.18
CA ILE A 458 -10.23 -6.06 39.61
C ILE A 458 -9.85 -4.83 40.44
N ASN A 459 -10.75 -4.40 41.34
CA ASN A 459 -10.47 -3.33 42.29
C ASN A 459 -9.14 -3.60 43.04
N ALA A 460 -8.25 -2.62 43.08
CA ALA A 460 -6.95 -2.73 43.74
C ALA A 460 -6.94 -1.91 45.03
N CYS A 461 -6.48 -2.51 46.14
CA CYS A 461 -6.08 -1.78 47.34
C CYS A 461 -4.64 -1.25 47.15
N LYS A 462 -4.36 0.02 47.50
CA LYS A 462 -3.05 0.65 47.30
C LYS A 462 -2.73 1.61 48.45
N PRO A 463 -2.40 1.12 49.65
CA PRO A 463 -1.97 1.97 50.75
C PRO A 463 -0.61 2.59 50.43
N VAL A 464 -0.44 3.89 50.70
CA VAL A 464 0.79 4.66 50.48
C VAL A 464 1.05 5.62 51.65
N ILE A 465 2.31 5.78 52.06
CA ILE A 465 2.70 6.79 53.05
C ILE A 465 2.79 8.14 52.34
N THR A 466 1.96 9.10 52.76
CA THR A 466 1.86 10.43 52.13
C THR A 466 2.51 11.54 52.95
N GLY A 467 2.87 11.27 54.21
CA GLY A 467 3.48 12.28 55.08
C GLY A 467 4.02 11.68 56.38
N TYR A 468 4.86 12.46 57.07
CA TYR A 468 5.32 12.13 58.42
C TYR A 468 5.60 13.41 59.22
N TRP A 469 5.52 13.31 60.54
CA TRP A 469 5.87 14.40 61.46
C TRP A 469 6.49 13.84 62.75
N VAL A 470 7.64 14.40 63.14
CA VAL A 470 8.29 14.11 64.42
C VAL A 470 8.18 15.32 65.35
N TYR A 471 7.68 15.13 66.57
CA TYR A 471 7.47 16.21 67.52
C TYR A 471 7.49 15.74 68.98
N LYS A 472 7.83 16.66 69.89
CA LYS A 472 7.51 16.52 71.31
C LYS A 472 6.17 17.17 71.60
N ASP A 473 5.50 16.75 72.67
CA ASP A 473 4.20 17.31 73.05
C ASP A 473 4.23 18.84 73.28
N ASN A 474 5.39 19.38 73.64
CA ASN A 474 5.62 20.81 73.81
C ASN A 474 6.29 21.50 72.60
N HIS A 475 6.44 20.77 71.48
CA HIS A 475 7.06 21.23 70.22
C HIS A 475 8.47 21.82 70.35
N THR A 476 9.20 21.51 71.43
CA THR A 476 10.60 21.94 71.60
C THR A 476 11.58 21.00 70.87
N PRO A 477 12.84 21.43 70.62
CA PRO A 477 13.84 20.58 69.96
C PRO A 477 14.10 19.29 70.76
N ILE A 478 14.11 18.13 70.12
CA ILE A 478 14.33 16.81 70.74
C ILE A 478 15.80 16.67 71.15
N ARG A 479 16.04 16.26 72.39
CA ARG A 479 17.36 16.03 72.99
C ARG A 479 17.46 14.62 73.54
N ALA A 480 18.69 14.19 73.80
CA ALA A 480 18.92 12.93 74.49
C ALA A 480 18.25 12.94 75.88
N GLY A 481 17.51 11.88 76.20
CA GLY A 481 16.64 11.77 77.37
C GLY A 481 15.18 12.15 77.11
N ASP A 482 14.84 12.72 75.95
CA ASP A 482 13.47 13.14 75.65
C ASP A 482 12.62 12.02 75.04
N MET A 483 11.34 12.01 75.41
CA MET A 483 10.28 11.29 74.70
C MET A 483 9.75 12.14 73.55
N ALA A 484 9.56 11.53 72.37
CA ALA A 484 9.02 12.14 71.18
C ALA A 484 8.02 11.22 70.46
N ASN A 485 7.23 11.80 69.57
CA ASN A 485 6.25 11.13 68.72
C ASN A 485 6.73 11.15 67.26
N LEU A 486 6.58 10.02 66.55
CA LEU A 486 6.64 9.92 65.10
C LEU A 486 5.23 9.60 64.58
N MET A 487 4.59 10.57 63.93
CA MET A 487 3.31 10.42 63.26
C MET A 487 3.54 10.15 61.77
N ILE A 488 2.83 9.18 61.20
CA ILE A 488 2.87 8.81 59.79
C ILE A 488 1.46 8.94 59.22
N THR A 489 1.34 9.62 58.08
CA THR A 489 0.09 9.76 57.33
C THR A 489 0.06 8.72 56.22
N VAL A 490 -0.99 7.90 56.17
CA VAL A 490 -1.21 6.86 55.15
C VAL A 490 -2.52 7.09 54.43
N LYS A 491 -2.49 7.07 53.10
CA LYS A 491 -3.65 7.15 52.22
C LYS A 491 -3.84 5.83 51.49
N ASN A 492 -5.07 5.32 51.38
CA ASN A 492 -5.37 4.30 50.38
C ASN A 492 -5.66 4.99 49.04
N ASP A 493 -4.70 4.94 48.13
CA ASP A 493 -4.78 5.53 46.79
C ASP A 493 -5.38 4.56 45.76
N GLY A 494 -5.90 3.42 46.22
CA GLY A 494 -6.58 2.40 45.42
C GLY A 494 -8.10 2.53 45.42
N SER A 495 -8.76 1.64 44.67
CA SER A 495 -10.22 1.57 44.50
C SER A 495 -10.90 0.51 45.37
N ASP A 496 -10.14 -0.39 46.04
CA ASP A 496 -10.67 -1.36 47.02
C ASP A 496 -10.26 -1.05 48.47
N LEU A 497 -10.97 -1.65 49.43
CA LEU A 497 -10.73 -1.58 50.86
C LEU A 497 -9.39 -2.25 51.25
N ALA A 498 -8.45 -1.48 51.78
CA ALA A 498 -7.24 -2.04 52.37
C ALA A 498 -7.54 -2.53 53.80
N LYS A 499 -7.13 -3.76 54.12
CA LYS A 499 -7.31 -4.36 55.45
C LYS A 499 -5.97 -4.79 56.02
N ASP A 500 -5.83 -4.68 57.34
CA ASP A 500 -4.65 -5.11 58.08
C ASP A 500 -3.34 -4.54 57.51
N VAL A 501 -3.34 -3.26 57.15
CA VAL A 501 -2.14 -2.57 56.63
C VAL A 501 -1.12 -2.44 57.74
N GLU A 502 0.09 -2.94 57.53
CA GLU A 502 1.17 -2.90 58.53
C GLU A 502 2.27 -1.93 58.11
N ILE A 503 2.70 -1.09 59.05
CA ILE A 503 3.84 -0.19 58.91
C ILE A 503 4.94 -0.67 59.85
N GLY A 504 5.97 -1.31 59.31
CA GLY A 504 7.15 -1.74 60.05
C GLY A 504 8.19 -0.62 60.16
N PHE A 505 8.82 -0.47 61.32
CA PHE A 505 9.87 0.50 61.61
C PHE A 505 11.20 -0.18 61.88
N ASN A 506 12.26 0.34 61.27
CA ASN A 506 13.63 0.03 61.66
C ASN A 506 14.22 1.23 62.41
N TRP A 507 14.33 1.10 63.72
CA TRP A 507 14.83 2.15 64.61
C TRP A 507 16.37 2.11 64.69
N PRO A 508 17.06 3.26 64.69
CA PRO A 508 18.51 3.31 64.84
C PRO A 508 18.94 2.99 66.28
N GLU A 509 20.17 2.53 66.44
CA GLU A 509 20.77 2.20 67.74
C GLU A 509 20.81 3.43 68.66
N GLY A 510 20.29 3.31 69.89
CA GLY A 510 20.11 4.45 70.81
C GLY A 510 18.69 5.06 70.82
N ILE A 511 17.73 4.43 70.13
CA ILE A 511 16.30 4.73 70.23
C ILE A 511 15.55 3.55 70.85
N SER A 512 14.71 3.82 71.85
CA SER A 512 13.76 2.84 72.41
C SER A 512 12.34 3.27 72.07
N SER A 513 11.52 2.42 71.47
CA SER A 513 10.18 2.77 71.00
C SER A 513 9.09 1.88 71.60
N ASP A 514 7.83 2.34 71.51
CA ASP A 514 6.65 1.57 71.94
C ASP A 514 6.39 0.33 71.05
N GLY A 515 7.14 0.17 69.95
CA GLY A 515 7.10 -1.00 69.08
C GLY A 515 7.70 -0.79 67.68
N ASN A 516 7.87 -1.89 66.96
CA ASN A 516 8.45 -1.89 65.60
C ASN A 516 7.39 -1.99 64.49
N THR A 517 6.10 -2.06 64.82
CA THR A 517 5.02 -2.14 63.81
C THR A 517 3.78 -1.38 64.27
N LEU A 518 3.17 -0.61 63.37
CA LEU A 518 1.82 -0.05 63.54
C LEU A 518 0.86 -0.73 62.56
N LYS A 519 -0.41 -0.90 62.96
CA LYS A 519 -1.43 -1.53 62.12
C LYS A 519 -2.62 -0.61 61.89
N ILE A 520 -3.13 -0.59 60.67
CA ILE A 520 -4.38 0.07 60.29
C ILE A 520 -5.37 -1.05 59.89
N PRO A 521 -6.38 -1.34 60.73
CA PRO A 521 -7.28 -2.48 60.51
C PRO A 521 -8.06 -2.39 59.20
N VAL A 522 -8.52 -1.19 58.85
CA VAL A 522 -9.31 -0.92 57.65
C VAL A 522 -9.00 0.49 57.16
N LEU A 523 -8.78 0.65 55.86
CA LEU A 523 -8.59 1.94 55.19
C LEU A 523 -9.37 1.97 53.87
N LYS A 524 -10.43 2.77 53.79
CA LYS A 524 -11.32 2.87 52.61
C LYS A 524 -10.64 3.56 51.43
N PRO A 525 -11.12 3.36 50.19
CA PRO A 525 -10.64 4.09 49.02
C PRO A 525 -10.63 5.61 49.24
N GLY A 526 -9.49 6.26 48.97
CA GLY A 526 -9.29 7.69 49.17
C GLY A 526 -9.16 8.15 50.63
N GLU A 527 -9.40 7.27 51.60
CA GLU A 527 -9.29 7.59 53.03
C GLU A 527 -7.83 7.81 53.40
N THR A 528 -7.61 8.84 54.22
CA THR A 528 -6.31 9.18 54.78
C THR A 528 -6.39 9.08 56.29
N THR A 529 -5.46 8.36 56.90
CA THR A 529 -5.38 8.21 58.35
C THR A 529 -3.98 8.52 58.85
N GLU A 530 -3.87 8.92 60.10
CA GLU A 530 -2.59 9.14 60.78
C GLU A 530 -2.40 8.10 61.88
N VAL A 531 -1.18 7.57 61.99
CA VAL A 531 -0.79 6.64 63.04
C VAL A 531 0.51 7.09 63.68
N THR A 532 0.59 7.00 65.00
CA THR A 532 1.71 7.56 65.78
C THR A 532 2.42 6.48 66.59
N SER A 533 3.75 6.49 66.56
CA SER A 533 4.61 5.69 67.45
C SER A 533 5.44 6.62 68.34
N ARG A 534 5.54 6.29 69.63
CA ARG A 534 6.39 7.03 70.57
C ARG A 534 7.77 6.40 70.68
N PHE A 535 8.77 7.24 70.86
CA PHE A 535 10.14 6.81 71.06
C PHE A 535 10.90 7.71 72.03
N LEU A 536 11.82 7.10 72.77
CA LEU A 536 12.78 7.71 73.66
C LEU A 536 14.13 7.79 72.95
N VAL A 537 14.76 8.96 73.02
CA VAL A 537 16.14 9.14 72.57
C VAL A 537 17.08 8.89 73.75
N ASP A 538 17.93 7.86 73.68
CA ASP A 538 18.88 7.56 74.75
C ASP A 538 20.06 8.56 74.77
N SER A 539 20.63 8.75 75.96
CA SER A 539 21.86 9.48 76.29
C SER A 539 23.08 9.11 75.43
N THR A 540 23.10 7.92 74.85
CA THR A 540 24.16 7.41 73.96
C THR A 540 24.20 8.08 72.58
N MET A 541 23.15 8.83 72.20
CA MET A 541 23.04 9.55 70.92
C MET A 541 23.69 10.96 70.88
N THR A 542 24.42 11.34 71.94
CA THR A 542 24.85 12.74 72.20
C THR A 542 25.77 13.36 71.14
N ASP A 543 26.63 12.59 70.47
CA ASP A 543 27.50 13.09 69.38
C ASP A 543 26.93 12.91 67.97
N SER A 544 25.91 12.05 67.80
CA SER A 544 25.34 11.66 66.51
C SER A 544 24.27 12.64 66.02
N LEU A 545 23.39 13.09 66.92
CA LEU A 545 22.27 13.99 66.59
C LEU A 545 22.71 15.39 66.15
N SER A 546 23.88 15.86 66.62
CA SER A 546 24.40 17.19 66.32
C SER A 546 25.07 17.30 64.95
N ARG A 547 25.36 16.18 64.26
CA ARG A 547 26.05 16.19 62.96
C ARG A 547 25.30 15.56 61.78
N ASN A 548 24.42 14.57 62.01
CA ASN A 548 23.84 13.79 60.90
C ASN A 548 22.33 13.55 60.96
N GLY A 549 21.64 14.08 61.98
CA GLY A 549 20.20 13.86 62.12
C GLY A 549 19.83 12.42 62.49
N LEU A 550 18.55 12.19 62.82
CA LEU A 550 18.00 10.86 63.12
C LEU A 550 17.60 10.17 61.79
N THR A 551 17.66 8.85 61.62
CA THR A 551 17.12 8.19 60.40
C THR A 551 16.28 6.99 60.80
N VAL A 552 15.02 6.96 60.36
CA VAL A 552 14.05 5.90 60.67
C VAL A 552 13.49 5.43 59.34
N VAL A 553 13.55 4.12 59.10
CA VAL A 553 13.02 3.52 57.88
C VAL A 553 11.68 2.89 58.18
N ALA A 554 10.62 3.45 57.58
CA ALA A 554 9.28 2.85 57.61
C ALA A 554 9.07 2.00 56.35
N ARG A 555 8.50 0.81 56.51
CA ARG A 555 8.13 -0.10 55.42
C ARG A 555 6.65 -0.41 55.51
N LEU A 556 5.96 -0.30 54.39
CA LEU A 556 4.54 -0.62 54.29
C LEU A 556 4.38 -2.01 53.69
N SER A 557 3.59 -2.87 54.35
CA SER A 557 3.20 -4.18 53.83
C SER A 557 1.69 -4.35 53.95
N GLU A 558 1.06 -4.85 52.89
CA GLU A 558 -0.37 -5.11 52.85
C GLU A 558 -0.67 -6.61 53.03
N TYR A 559 -1.72 -6.93 53.79
CA TYR A 559 -2.17 -8.31 54.03
C TYR A 559 -3.64 -8.49 53.60
N THR A 560 -3.91 -8.42 52.30
CA THR A 560 -5.20 -8.82 51.74
C THR A 560 -5.06 -10.21 51.09
N GLN A 561 -5.82 -11.21 51.55
CA GLN A 561 -5.76 -12.59 51.01
C GLN A 561 -6.15 -12.71 49.52
N LYS A 562 -6.62 -11.61 48.89
CA LYS A 562 -7.04 -11.50 47.48
C LYS A 562 -5.91 -11.20 46.49
N HIS A 563 -4.77 -10.64 46.91
CA HIS A 563 -3.69 -10.21 46.02
C HIS A 563 -2.37 -10.89 46.44
N LYS A 564 -2.08 -12.08 45.90
CA LYS A 564 -0.91 -12.88 46.34
C LYS A 564 0.41 -12.59 45.63
N ASP A 565 0.46 -11.66 44.67
CA ASP A 565 1.67 -11.41 43.89
C ASP A 565 2.07 -9.93 43.91
N ILE A 566 2.78 -9.46 44.95
CA ILE A 566 3.43 -8.14 44.91
C ILE A 566 4.87 -8.21 45.44
N LYS A 567 5.80 -7.75 44.60
CA LYS A 567 7.24 -7.58 44.86
C LYS A 567 7.48 -6.46 45.87
N TYR A 568 8.45 -6.69 46.75
CA TYR A 568 8.96 -5.73 47.74
C TYR A 568 9.37 -4.40 47.08
N LEU A 569 8.71 -3.28 47.43
CA LEU A 569 9.27 -1.94 47.26
C LEU A 569 9.98 -1.55 48.56
N SER A 570 11.31 -1.57 48.53
CA SER A 570 12.14 -0.94 49.54
C SER A 570 12.40 0.52 49.15
N PHE A 571 11.89 1.47 49.93
CA PHE A 571 12.27 2.87 49.81
C PHE A 571 13.38 3.20 50.83
N PHE A 572 14.39 3.95 50.40
CA PHE A 572 15.36 4.59 51.31
C PHE A 572 14.75 5.90 51.83
N THR A 573 14.48 5.99 53.13
CA THR A 573 14.12 7.28 53.76
C THR A 573 15.40 8.09 54.01
N GLY A 574 15.39 9.35 53.58
CA GLY A 574 16.50 10.30 53.75
C GLY A 574 16.80 10.62 55.22
N ARG A 575 17.96 11.24 55.46
CA ARG A 575 18.43 11.71 56.77
C ARG A 575 17.43 12.69 57.40
N MET A 576 16.96 12.46 58.63
CA MET A 576 16.13 13.43 59.37
C MET A 576 17.03 14.47 60.06
N ASN A 577 17.28 15.62 59.42
CA ASN A 577 17.92 16.74 60.10
C ASN A 577 16.93 17.39 61.09
N ALA A 578 17.14 17.17 62.38
CA ALA A 578 16.50 17.95 63.43
C ALA A 578 17.33 19.20 63.71
N GLU A 579 17.05 20.30 63.00
CA GLU A 579 17.32 21.65 63.52
C GLU A 579 16.00 22.40 63.59
N VAL A 580 15.51 22.56 64.82
CA VAL A 580 14.43 23.47 65.18
C VAL A 580 15.09 24.81 65.51
N ASN A 581 14.77 25.88 64.77
CA ASN A 581 14.62 27.19 65.41
C ASN A 581 13.70 28.18 64.66
N LEU A 582 12.54 28.39 65.28
CA LEU A 582 11.77 29.62 65.53
C LEU A 582 12.00 30.84 64.61
N GLU A 583 11.02 31.09 63.73
CA GLU A 583 10.23 32.33 63.76
C GLU A 583 8.92 32.09 62.99
N ASN A 584 7.80 32.13 63.70
CA ASN A 584 6.40 31.99 63.26
C ASN A 584 5.92 30.55 62.97
N GLY A 585 5.12 30.02 63.89
CA GLY A 585 4.52 28.69 63.83
C GLY A 585 3.56 28.50 62.64
N ALA A 586 4.08 27.95 61.54
CA ALA A 586 3.32 27.41 60.42
C ALA A 586 3.82 25.99 60.08
N PRO A 587 2.94 25.06 59.67
CA PRO A 587 3.33 23.73 59.23
C PRO A 587 4.21 23.81 57.97
N ALA A 588 5.28 23.01 57.92
CA ALA A 588 6.12 22.91 56.73
C ALA A 588 5.32 22.29 55.58
N MET A 589 5.18 23.02 54.48
CA MET A 589 4.60 22.49 53.24
C MET A 589 5.52 21.43 52.64
N MET A 590 4.97 20.25 52.39
CA MET A 590 5.57 19.24 51.51
C MET A 590 5.59 19.75 50.08
N TYR A 591 6.78 19.80 49.47
CA TYR A 591 6.89 19.87 48.02
C TYR A 591 6.41 18.54 47.43
N GLN A 592 5.40 18.64 46.57
CA GLN A 592 4.86 17.58 45.75
C GLN A 592 5.91 17.22 44.69
N TYR A 593 6.48 16.02 44.77
CA TYR A 593 7.18 15.42 43.63
C TYR A 593 6.21 14.47 42.92
N ALA A 594 5.85 14.88 41.71
CA ALA A 594 5.22 14.03 40.72
C ALA A 594 6.14 12.84 40.42
N SER A 595 5.57 11.64 40.44
CA SER A 595 6.17 10.44 39.87
C SER A 595 6.08 10.51 38.35
N ASP A 596 7.04 11.19 37.72
CA ASP A 596 7.33 10.97 36.31
C ASP A 596 8.12 9.67 36.18
N ASN A 597 7.43 8.59 35.81
CA ASN A 597 8.06 7.39 35.30
C ASN A 597 8.49 7.64 33.85
N ASN A 598 9.67 8.22 33.68
CA ASN A 598 10.47 8.07 32.46
C ASN A 598 11.72 7.26 32.79
N TYR A 599 11.66 5.95 32.53
CA TYR A 599 12.85 5.12 32.42
C TYR A 599 13.13 4.87 30.94
N LEU A 600 14.17 5.53 30.41
CA LEU A 600 15.35 4.89 29.81
C LEU A 600 16.19 5.94 29.07
N ALA A 601 17.20 6.49 29.74
CA ALA A 601 18.37 7.04 29.08
C ALA A 601 19.54 7.09 30.07
N GLN A 602 20.45 6.12 30.00
CA GLN A 602 21.87 6.35 30.28
C GLN A 602 22.72 5.39 29.45
N ALA A 603 23.56 5.97 28.58
CA ALA A 603 25.00 5.77 28.62
C ALA A 603 25.69 6.75 27.65
N THR A 604 26.21 7.85 28.19
CA THR A 604 27.34 8.59 27.60
C THR A 604 28.59 7.69 27.57
N PRO A 605 29.53 7.90 26.62
CA PRO A 605 30.75 8.61 27.05
C PRO A 605 31.45 9.47 25.98
N GLN A 606 32.02 10.57 26.49
CA GLN A 606 33.37 11.11 26.21
C GLN A 606 33.77 11.42 24.76
N VAL A 607 33.85 12.71 24.47
CA VAL A 607 34.53 13.28 23.30
C VAL A 607 36.04 13.33 23.56
N SER A 608 36.81 12.63 22.74
CA SER A 608 38.23 12.91 22.49
C SER A 608 38.41 13.24 21.02
N SER A 609 39.05 14.37 20.76
CA SER A 609 39.39 14.84 19.42
C SER A 609 40.72 14.23 18.94
N PRO A 610 40.79 13.78 17.67
CA PRO A 610 42.04 13.76 16.92
C PRO A 610 41.99 14.75 15.74
N LYS A 611 43.05 15.56 15.67
CA LYS A 611 43.51 16.28 14.49
C LYS A 611 43.85 15.31 13.36
N ILE A 612 43.39 15.57 12.12
CA ILE A 612 44.07 15.17 10.88
C ILE A 612 43.81 16.31 9.84
N THR A 613 44.75 17.25 9.72
CA THR A 613 45.65 17.49 8.58
C THR A 613 44.99 17.78 7.23
N ALA A 614 45.19 19.03 6.79
CA ALA A 614 45.00 19.47 5.43
C ALA A 614 45.89 18.70 4.44
N SER A 615 45.34 18.35 3.29
CA SER A 615 46.06 17.91 2.11
C SER A 615 45.40 18.51 0.88
N SER A 616 46.07 19.51 0.33
CA SER A 616 45.86 20.11 -0.98
C SER A 616 46.13 19.13 -2.13
N ALA A 617 45.22 19.02 -3.09
CA ALA A 617 45.49 18.60 -4.47
C ALA A 617 44.31 19.08 -5.34
N SER A 618 44.43 20.28 -5.92
CA SER A 618 44.72 20.49 -7.35
C SER A 618 43.59 20.04 -8.29
N THR A 619 42.81 21.05 -8.67
CA THR A 619 41.98 21.17 -9.88
C THR A 619 42.54 20.45 -11.10
N GLY A 620 41.76 19.50 -11.62
CA GLY A 620 41.80 19.05 -13.01
C GLY A 620 40.42 19.27 -13.62
N THR A 621 40.20 20.44 -14.19
CA THR A 621 39.04 20.78 -15.03
C THR A 621 39.11 19.95 -16.32
N GLN A 622 38.16 19.03 -16.50
CA GLN A 622 37.69 18.67 -17.84
C GLN A 622 36.36 19.37 -18.06
N GLU A 623 36.43 20.45 -18.83
CA GLU A 623 35.27 21.08 -19.47
C GLU A 623 34.59 20.03 -20.35
N ILE A 624 33.43 19.53 -19.91
CA ILE A 624 32.43 19.04 -20.84
C ILE A 624 31.61 20.27 -21.21
N THR A 625 31.88 20.78 -22.40
CA THR A 625 31.15 21.87 -23.03
C THR A 625 29.65 21.55 -23.02
N LYS A 626 28.90 22.22 -22.14
CA LYS A 626 27.44 22.33 -22.22
C LYS A 626 27.12 22.92 -23.59
N GLU A 627 26.52 22.11 -24.46
CA GLU A 627 25.88 22.63 -25.68
C GLU A 627 24.97 23.79 -25.29
N SER A 628 25.08 24.90 -26.03
CA SER A 628 24.34 26.13 -25.78
C SER A 628 22.84 25.86 -25.79
N ALA A 629 22.20 25.95 -24.63
CA ALA A 629 20.75 25.90 -24.52
C ALA A 629 20.14 27.04 -25.35
N ASP A 630 19.28 26.68 -26.29
CA ASP A 630 18.48 27.64 -27.06
C ASP A 630 17.61 28.42 -26.06
N VAL A 631 17.74 29.75 -26.02
CA VAL A 631 16.98 30.61 -25.10
C VAL A 631 15.49 30.45 -25.43
N SER A 632 14.66 30.19 -24.41
CA SER A 632 13.22 30.03 -24.60
C SER A 632 12.62 31.20 -25.40
N GLU A 633 11.77 30.89 -26.38
CA GLU A 633 11.04 31.90 -27.13
C GLU A 633 10.07 32.73 -26.26
N LEU A 634 9.74 32.26 -25.05
CA LEU A 634 8.98 33.04 -24.07
C LEU A 634 9.83 34.16 -23.44
N LEU A 635 11.16 33.98 -23.40
CA LEU A 635 12.12 34.95 -22.88
C LEU A 635 12.71 35.84 -23.97
N ALA A 636 12.65 35.41 -25.23
CA ALA A 636 13.15 36.17 -26.37
C ALA A 636 12.36 37.49 -26.54
N GLY A 637 13.05 38.63 -26.35
CA GLY A 637 12.46 39.96 -26.52
C GLY A 637 11.55 40.41 -25.37
N LEU A 638 11.62 39.74 -24.20
CA LEU A 638 10.92 40.15 -22.99
C LEU A 638 11.48 41.51 -22.50
N ALA A 639 10.59 42.45 -22.20
CA ALA A 639 10.91 43.77 -21.67
C ALA A 639 9.81 44.22 -20.70
N PRO A 640 10.14 45.06 -19.70
CA PRO A 640 9.15 45.56 -18.75
C PRO A 640 8.00 46.30 -19.45
N VAL A 641 6.77 45.87 -19.16
CA VAL A 641 5.52 46.49 -19.63
C VAL A 641 4.79 47.20 -18.49
N VAL A 642 5.06 46.81 -17.24
CA VAL A 642 4.48 47.38 -16.03
C VAL A 642 5.60 47.87 -15.11
N GLU A 643 5.44 49.07 -14.55
CA GLU A 643 6.41 49.62 -13.58
C GLU A 643 6.41 48.81 -12.27
N PRO A 644 7.56 48.58 -11.63
CA PRO A 644 7.64 47.81 -10.38
C PRO A 644 6.83 48.44 -9.22
N ASP A 645 6.01 47.63 -8.55
CA ASP A 645 5.25 48.01 -7.35
C ASP A 645 5.79 47.28 -6.12
N GLN A 646 6.27 48.06 -5.13
CA GLN A 646 6.88 47.56 -3.90
C GLN A 646 5.90 46.77 -3.00
N ASN A 647 4.60 46.78 -3.30
CA ASN A 647 3.60 45.96 -2.61
C ASN A 647 3.35 44.61 -3.28
N LYS A 648 4.06 44.27 -4.36
CA LYS A 648 3.96 42.97 -5.03
C LYS A 648 5.11 42.05 -4.64
N PHE A 649 4.81 40.79 -4.34
CA PHE A 649 5.80 39.76 -3.98
C PHE A 649 5.54 38.46 -4.71
N ALA A 650 6.61 37.75 -5.09
CA ALA A 650 6.50 36.46 -5.76
C ALA A 650 7.31 35.36 -5.07
N LEU A 651 6.73 34.17 -4.95
CA LEU A 651 7.42 32.92 -4.61
C LEU A 651 7.29 31.96 -5.79
N VAL A 652 8.41 31.60 -6.40
CA VAL A 652 8.49 30.83 -7.64
C VAL A 652 9.37 29.60 -7.38
N ILE A 653 8.82 28.41 -7.55
CA ILE A 653 9.47 27.14 -7.21
C ILE A 653 9.43 26.21 -8.42
N GLY A 654 10.59 25.71 -8.83
CA GLY A 654 10.74 24.70 -9.87
C GLY A 654 11.51 23.49 -9.35
N ASN A 655 10.82 22.37 -9.11
CA ASN A 655 11.42 21.13 -8.65
C ASN A 655 11.47 20.11 -9.81
N GLU A 656 12.66 19.89 -10.35
CA GLU A 656 12.93 19.02 -11.50
C GLU A 656 13.69 17.75 -11.10
N ASP A 657 14.76 17.88 -10.31
CA ASP A 657 15.67 16.79 -9.96
C ASP A 657 15.42 16.22 -8.57
N TYR A 658 14.66 15.12 -8.52
CA TYR A 658 14.30 14.41 -7.29
C TYR A 658 15.33 13.33 -6.90
N ASN A 659 16.27 13.01 -7.79
CA ASN A 659 17.18 11.88 -7.60
C ASN A 659 18.53 12.31 -7.02
N SER A 660 19.04 13.51 -7.34
CA SER A 660 20.36 13.95 -6.84
C SER A 660 20.42 14.24 -5.34
N PHE A 661 19.27 14.33 -4.67
CA PHE A 661 19.17 14.67 -3.24
C PHE A 661 18.97 13.46 -2.31
N LYS A 662 18.93 12.21 -2.83
CA LYS A 662 18.64 10.99 -2.05
C LYS A 662 19.84 10.04 -1.92
N GLN A 663 19.99 9.42 -0.74
CA GLN A 663 21.07 8.49 -0.43
C GLN A 663 20.71 6.98 -0.64
N THR A 664 19.49 6.62 -1.07
CA THR A 664 19.05 5.20 -1.18
C THR A 664 18.11 4.86 -2.35
N THR A 665 18.28 3.62 -2.83
CA THR A 665 17.77 2.76 -3.94
C THR A 665 16.36 2.90 -4.59
N THR A 666 15.61 3.99 -4.48
CA THR A 666 14.34 4.16 -5.24
C THR A 666 14.44 5.33 -6.22
N TYR A 667 14.40 5.03 -7.52
CA TYR A 667 14.36 6.03 -8.59
C TYR A 667 12.99 6.70 -8.64
N GLU A 668 12.97 8.02 -8.65
CA GLU A 668 11.76 8.82 -8.87
C GLU A 668 11.83 9.49 -10.22
N VAL A 669 10.69 9.69 -10.88
CA VAL A 669 10.66 10.36 -12.17
C VAL A 669 10.97 11.85 -11.96
N ASN A 670 11.91 12.43 -12.70
CA ASN A 670 12.14 13.88 -12.67
C ASN A 670 11.01 14.64 -13.40
N VAL A 671 10.78 15.90 -13.05
CA VAL A 671 9.75 16.74 -13.69
C VAL A 671 10.40 17.61 -14.76
N ASP A 672 10.38 17.12 -16.01
CA ASP A 672 10.99 17.79 -17.15
C ASP A 672 10.61 19.29 -17.21
N TYR A 673 11.63 20.15 -17.28
CA TYR A 673 11.52 21.61 -17.48
C TYR A 673 11.00 22.42 -16.29
N ALA A 674 10.77 21.84 -15.11
CA ALA A 674 10.24 22.58 -13.96
C ALA A 674 11.14 23.74 -13.51
N GLU A 675 12.47 23.59 -13.57
CA GLU A 675 13.39 24.70 -13.27
C GLU A 675 13.27 25.83 -14.30
N ARG A 676 13.12 25.46 -15.58
CA ARG A 676 13.01 26.41 -16.68
C ARG A 676 11.65 27.13 -16.71
N ASP A 677 10.60 26.45 -16.30
CA ASP A 677 9.27 27.03 -16.08
C ASP A 677 9.32 28.08 -14.97
N ALA A 678 10.01 27.78 -13.86
CA ALA A 678 10.23 28.72 -12.77
C ALA A 678 11.05 29.94 -13.22
N ASP A 679 12.12 29.75 -13.99
CA ASP A 679 12.89 30.87 -14.57
C ASP A 679 12.03 31.77 -15.45
N ALA A 680 11.23 31.18 -16.34
CA ALA A 680 10.35 31.92 -17.22
C ALA A 680 9.27 32.68 -16.43
N PHE A 681 8.63 32.04 -15.46
CA PHE A 681 7.63 32.70 -14.62
C PHE A 681 8.23 33.86 -13.82
N ALA A 682 9.41 33.70 -13.23
CA ALA A 682 10.09 34.76 -12.48
C ALA A 682 10.39 36.00 -13.35
N ALA A 683 10.77 35.79 -14.62
CA ALA A 683 10.95 36.86 -15.58
C ALA A 683 9.63 37.60 -15.87
N TYR A 684 8.53 36.88 -16.09
CA TYR A 684 7.21 37.48 -16.31
C TYR A 684 6.64 38.18 -15.08
N ALA A 685 6.90 37.65 -13.87
CA ALA A 685 6.54 38.32 -12.63
C ALA A 685 7.19 39.72 -12.56
N THR A 686 8.45 39.82 -12.98
CA THR A 686 9.17 41.10 -13.02
C THR A 686 8.67 42.00 -14.15
N ASP A 687 8.64 41.48 -15.37
CA ASP A 687 8.48 42.30 -16.58
C ASP A 687 7.01 42.60 -16.92
N TYR A 688 6.08 41.71 -16.58
CA TYR A 688 4.66 41.82 -16.97
C TYR A 688 3.73 42.04 -15.78
N MET A 689 4.10 41.56 -14.58
CA MET A 689 3.28 41.74 -13.37
C MET A 689 3.81 42.86 -12.47
N GLY A 690 4.97 43.45 -12.77
CA GLY A 690 5.54 44.57 -11.99
C GLY A 690 6.00 44.17 -10.59
N VAL A 691 6.39 42.91 -10.36
CA VAL A 691 7.02 42.49 -9.11
C VAL A 691 8.47 42.99 -9.12
N PRO A 692 8.93 43.77 -8.13
CA PRO A 692 10.33 44.17 -8.05
C PRO A 692 11.24 42.95 -7.98
N LYS A 693 12.39 42.99 -8.66
CA LYS A 693 13.32 41.84 -8.72
C LYS A 693 13.77 41.37 -7.34
N GLU A 694 13.93 42.31 -6.41
CA GLU A 694 14.25 42.05 -4.99
C GLU A 694 13.13 41.36 -4.21
N ASN A 695 11.89 41.41 -4.72
CA ASN A 695 10.69 40.81 -4.12
C ASN A 695 10.33 39.44 -4.74
N VAL A 696 11.16 38.93 -5.66
CA VAL A 696 11.01 37.59 -6.25
C VAL A 696 11.90 36.59 -5.51
N ILE A 697 11.29 35.57 -4.90
CA ILE A 697 11.97 34.43 -4.30
C ILE A 697 11.90 33.28 -5.32
N LEU A 698 13.01 33.01 -6.02
CA LEU A 698 13.14 31.90 -6.96
C LEU A 698 13.91 30.74 -6.32
N LEU A 699 13.31 29.54 -6.32
CA LEU A 699 13.91 28.32 -5.77
C LEU A 699 13.91 27.21 -6.84
N HIS A 700 15.08 26.62 -7.07
CA HIS A 700 15.25 25.42 -7.89
C HIS A 700 15.49 24.22 -6.99
N ASN A 701 14.83 23.11 -7.27
CA ASN A 701 14.95 21.84 -6.52
C ASN A 701 14.91 22.08 -5.00
N ALA A 702 13.84 22.73 -4.56
CA ALA A 702 13.68 23.19 -3.19
C ALA A 702 13.40 22.03 -2.24
N THR A 703 14.12 22.02 -1.11
CA THR A 703 13.89 21.09 0.00
C THR A 703 12.68 21.48 0.85
N TYR A 704 12.17 20.56 1.66
CA TYR A 704 11.02 20.80 2.55
C TYR A 704 11.25 22.01 3.45
N ALA A 705 12.45 22.14 4.00
CA ALA A 705 12.83 23.26 4.86
C ALA A 705 12.86 24.60 4.09
N GLN A 706 13.40 24.61 2.86
CA GLN A 706 13.46 25.81 2.03
C GLN A 706 12.07 26.29 1.62
N MET A 707 11.20 25.37 1.20
CA MET A 707 9.83 25.70 0.80
C MET A 707 9.04 26.27 2.00
N ASN A 708 9.01 25.57 3.15
CA ASN A 708 8.28 26.05 4.34
C ASN A 708 8.80 27.37 4.88
N PHE A 709 10.12 27.57 4.91
CA PHE A 709 10.71 28.83 5.37
C PHE A 709 10.26 30.00 4.49
N ASN A 710 10.28 29.84 3.16
CA ASN A 710 9.94 30.92 2.23
C ASN A 710 8.41 31.16 2.13
N ILE A 711 7.57 30.14 2.29
CA ILE A 711 6.11 30.31 2.42
C ILE A 711 5.80 31.18 3.64
N ASN A 712 6.35 30.85 4.81
CA ASN A 712 6.16 31.64 6.03
C ASN A 712 6.72 33.07 5.90
N LYS A 713 7.89 33.21 5.26
CA LYS A 713 8.50 34.52 4.97
C LYS A 713 7.57 35.39 4.13
N LEU A 714 7.00 34.85 3.05
CA LEU A 714 6.08 35.57 2.17
C LEU A 714 4.83 36.07 2.93
N ILE A 715 4.25 35.23 3.79
CA ILE A 715 3.08 35.57 4.62
C ILE A 715 3.42 36.64 5.67
N MET A 716 4.63 36.61 6.25
CA MET A 716 5.07 37.68 7.15
C MET A 716 5.25 39.00 6.40
N MET A 717 5.79 38.96 5.18
CA MET A 717 5.97 40.15 4.34
C MET A 717 4.62 40.76 3.93
N SER A 718 3.61 39.95 3.62
CA SER A 718 2.28 40.48 3.26
C SER A 718 1.61 41.26 4.40
N LYS A 719 1.91 40.88 5.65
CA LYS A 719 1.40 41.56 6.86
C LYS A 719 2.07 42.90 7.14
N THR A 720 3.10 43.28 6.40
CA THR A 720 3.77 44.59 6.57
C THR A 720 2.94 45.75 6.01
N ASN A 721 2.05 45.49 5.05
CA ASN A 721 1.10 46.47 4.51
C ASN A 721 -0.27 45.82 4.20
N PRO A 722 -1.07 45.49 5.24
CA PRO A 722 -2.32 44.75 5.09
C PRO A 722 -3.30 45.42 4.12
N GLY A 723 -3.94 44.63 3.26
CA GLY A 723 -4.95 45.10 2.29
C GLY A 723 -4.39 45.84 1.07
N ASN A 724 -3.07 46.07 0.99
CA ASN A 724 -2.41 46.71 -0.14
C ASN A 724 -1.44 45.78 -0.89
N VAL A 725 -1.07 44.63 -0.29
CA VAL A 725 -0.13 43.67 -0.89
C VAL A 725 -0.80 42.75 -1.89
N GLU A 726 -0.12 42.44 -3.00
CA GLU A 726 -0.48 41.36 -3.92
C GLU A 726 0.59 40.25 -3.90
N LEU A 727 0.14 38.99 -3.86
CA LEU A 727 1.01 37.82 -3.79
C LEU A 727 0.89 36.97 -5.05
N TYR A 728 2.03 36.54 -5.59
CA TYR A 728 2.13 35.65 -6.76
C TYR A 728 2.88 34.38 -6.36
N ILE A 729 2.22 33.23 -6.39
CA ILE A 729 2.81 31.94 -6.04
C ILE A 729 2.82 31.07 -7.29
N PHE A 730 3.99 30.56 -7.67
CA PHE A 730 4.15 29.62 -8.77
C PHE A 730 4.88 28.37 -8.28
N TYR A 731 4.33 27.21 -8.62
CA TYR A 731 4.96 25.92 -8.34
C TYR A 731 4.90 25.04 -9.59
N ALA A 732 6.07 24.57 -10.04
CA ALA A 732 6.23 23.50 -11.01
C ALA A 732 6.97 22.33 -10.35
N GLY A 733 6.39 21.13 -10.41
CA GLY A 733 6.96 19.94 -9.76
C GLY A 733 5.92 18.86 -9.48
N HIS A 734 6.30 17.84 -8.72
CA HIS A 734 5.38 16.77 -8.32
C HIS A 734 4.36 17.24 -7.28
N GLY A 735 3.08 17.08 -7.59
CA GLY A 735 2.03 16.95 -6.60
C GLY A 735 1.77 15.48 -6.32
N GLN A 736 1.34 15.15 -5.11
CA GLN A 736 0.93 13.79 -4.76
C GLN A 736 -0.22 13.85 -3.78
N HIS A 737 -1.05 12.82 -3.75
CA HIS A 737 -2.05 12.66 -2.70
C HIS A 737 -1.71 11.45 -1.81
N ASP A 738 -2.11 11.54 -0.55
CA ASP A 738 -2.07 10.39 0.35
C ASP A 738 -3.17 9.40 -0.02
N VAL A 739 -2.80 8.11 -0.09
CA VAL A 739 -3.69 7.05 -0.61
C VAL A 739 -4.89 6.84 0.31
N ASP A 740 -4.71 7.01 1.63
CA ASP A 740 -5.75 6.74 2.62
C ASP A 740 -6.64 7.96 2.86
N SER A 741 -6.06 9.14 3.05
CA SER A 741 -6.79 10.36 3.37
C SER A 741 -7.26 11.16 2.14
N LYS A 742 -6.73 10.85 0.95
CA LYS A 742 -6.91 11.61 -0.31
C LYS A 742 -6.46 13.08 -0.21
N GLU A 743 -5.73 13.44 0.84
CA GLU A 743 -5.19 14.79 1.02
C GLU A 743 -4.05 15.03 0.02
N THR A 744 -3.95 16.24 -0.51
CA THR A 744 -2.93 16.61 -1.50
C THR A 744 -1.74 17.29 -0.88
N TYR A 745 -0.56 17.05 -1.46
CA TYR A 745 0.73 17.53 -1.00
C TYR A 745 1.56 18.00 -2.20
N LEU A 746 2.34 19.07 -2.00
CA LEU A 746 3.46 19.41 -2.87
C LEU A 746 4.68 18.62 -2.44
N MET A 747 5.47 18.16 -3.39
CA MET A 747 6.63 17.32 -3.14
C MET A 747 7.94 18.12 -3.25
N PRO A 748 8.62 18.39 -2.12
CA PRO A 748 10.00 18.84 -2.11
C PRO A 748 10.95 17.75 -2.63
N VAL A 749 12.11 18.14 -3.17
CA VAL A 749 13.05 17.17 -3.80
C VAL A 749 13.71 16.20 -2.81
N ASP A 750 13.74 16.55 -1.52
CA ASP A 750 14.27 15.71 -0.44
C ASP A 750 13.22 14.81 0.21
N VAL A 751 11.97 14.83 -0.28
CA VAL A 751 10.87 14.02 0.23
C VAL A 751 10.52 12.92 -0.77
N SER A 752 10.20 11.72 -0.28
CA SER A 752 9.77 10.60 -1.13
C SER A 752 8.36 10.79 -1.68
N ILE A 753 8.17 10.63 -2.99
CA ILE A 753 6.83 10.63 -3.64
C ILE A 753 5.98 9.46 -3.14
N SER A 754 6.62 8.39 -2.66
CA SER A 754 5.95 7.25 -2.01
C SER A 754 5.48 7.54 -0.57
N SER A 755 5.83 8.70 -0.02
CA SER A 755 5.48 9.12 1.35
C SER A 755 4.93 10.55 1.34
N PRO A 756 3.80 10.79 0.65
CA PRO A 756 3.26 12.13 0.42
C PRO A 756 2.98 12.92 1.70
N THR A 757 2.65 12.26 2.81
CA THR A 757 2.40 12.88 4.11
C THR A 757 3.59 13.63 4.70
N ALA A 758 4.81 13.37 4.21
CA ALA A 758 6.01 14.13 4.56
C ALA A 758 6.22 15.40 3.69
N GLY A 759 5.38 15.59 2.67
CA GLY A 759 5.37 16.78 1.80
C GLY A 759 4.63 17.97 2.41
N ILE A 760 4.40 19.01 1.61
CA ILE A 760 3.66 20.20 2.06
C ILE A 760 2.18 20.02 1.76
N LYS A 761 1.38 19.80 2.79
CA LYS A 761 -0.08 19.64 2.68
C LYS A 761 -0.72 20.87 2.04
N LEU A 762 -1.44 20.68 0.94
CA LEU A 762 -2.01 21.77 0.12
C LEU A 762 -3.09 22.55 0.89
N GLU A 763 -3.93 21.85 1.65
CA GLU A 763 -4.93 22.47 2.55
C GLU A 763 -4.26 23.40 3.57
N LYS A 764 -3.10 23.00 4.10
CA LYS A 764 -2.33 23.85 5.01
C LYS A 764 -1.79 25.08 4.29
N LEU A 765 -1.24 24.93 3.07
CA LEU A 765 -0.76 26.04 2.27
C LEU A 765 -1.85 27.08 2.02
N TYR A 766 -3.05 26.64 1.60
CA TYR A 766 -4.18 27.56 1.36
C TYR A 766 -4.71 28.20 2.65
N ALA A 767 -4.76 27.46 3.76
CA ALA A 767 -5.09 28.02 5.06
C ALA A 767 -4.08 29.12 5.47
N ASP A 768 -2.78 28.85 5.32
CA ASP A 768 -1.71 29.78 5.65
C ASP A 768 -1.80 31.06 4.79
N LEU A 769 -2.01 30.91 3.47
CA LEU A 769 -2.22 32.03 2.54
C LEU A 769 -3.49 32.83 2.87
N GLY A 770 -4.55 32.18 3.33
CA GLY A 770 -5.76 32.84 3.83
C GLY A 770 -5.49 33.80 5.00
N THR A 771 -4.41 33.59 5.76
CA THR A 771 -4.02 34.49 6.86
C THR A 771 -3.16 35.69 6.43
N SER A 772 -2.81 35.80 5.14
CA SER A 772 -1.85 36.79 4.61
C SER A 772 -2.34 38.24 4.69
N GLN A 773 -3.64 38.48 4.82
CA GLN A 773 -4.28 39.81 4.70
C GLN A 773 -3.93 40.54 3.38
N ALA A 774 -3.50 39.79 2.35
CA ALA A 774 -3.21 40.34 1.04
C ALA A 774 -4.50 40.86 0.38
N LYS A 775 -4.37 41.90 -0.43
CA LYS A 775 -5.45 42.42 -1.26
C LYS A 775 -5.91 41.38 -2.26
N LYS A 776 -4.94 40.71 -2.89
CA LYS A 776 -5.12 39.64 -3.88
C LYS A 776 -3.99 38.63 -3.76
N THR A 777 -4.32 37.36 -3.87
CA THR A 777 -3.35 36.26 -3.92
C THR A 777 -3.62 35.43 -5.17
N TYR A 778 -2.61 35.28 -6.01
CA TYR A 778 -2.64 34.47 -7.22
C TYR A 778 -1.74 33.25 -7.03
N VAL A 779 -2.28 32.06 -7.26
CA VAL A 779 -1.54 30.81 -7.17
C VAL A 779 -1.61 30.10 -8.53
N PHE A 780 -0.47 29.68 -9.05
CA PHE A 780 -0.34 28.95 -10.31
C PHE A 780 0.35 27.61 -10.03
N MET A 781 -0.41 26.53 -10.19
CA MET A 781 0.01 25.18 -9.84
C MET A 781 0.23 24.36 -11.11
N ASP A 782 1.48 24.23 -11.55
CA ASP A 782 1.90 23.30 -12.58
C ASP A 782 2.39 21.98 -11.96
N ALA A 783 1.44 21.29 -11.32
CA ALA A 783 1.66 20.03 -10.64
C ALA A 783 0.55 19.05 -11.00
N CYS A 784 0.92 17.78 -11.16
CA CYS A 784 -0.05 16.70 -11.25
C CYS A 784 -0.52 16.34 -9.83
N TYR A 785 -1.82 16.19 -9.59
CA TYR A 785 -2.33 15.56 -8.36
C TYR A 785 -2.95 14.18 -8.62
N SER A 786 -2.95 13.76 -9.88
CA SER A 786 -3.53 12.51 -10.35
C SER A 786 -2.76 11.25 -9.95
N GLY A 787 -1.80 11.34 -9.03
CA GLY A 787 -0.96 10.21 -8.64
C GLY A 787 0.11 9.90 -9.69
N VAL A 788 1.40 10.02 -9.35
CA VAL A 788 2.41 9.25 -10.10
C VAL A 788 2.43 7.87 -9.47
N GLY A 789 1.57 6.99 -9.98
CA GLY A 789 1.51 5.58 -9.61
C GLY A 789 0.09 5.04 -9.53
N ARG A 790 -0.20 4.00 -10.33
CA ARG A 790 -1.47 3.26 -10.45
C ARG A 790 -2.56 4.12 -11.07
N GLY A 791 -3.00 3.78 -12.28
CA GLY A 791 -4.07 4.44 -13.05
C GLY A 791 -5.45 4.53 -12.37
N ILE A 792 -5.54 4.52 -11.04
CA ILE A 792 -6.67 5.11 -10.33
C ILE A 792 -6.55 6.63 -10.44
N VAL A 793 -7.48 7.20 -11.19
CA VAL A 793 -7.83 8.61 -11.04
C VAL A 793 -8.46 8.79 -9.65
N ILE A 794 -7.63 8.94 -8.61
CA ILE A 794 -8.13 9.31 -7.28
C ILE A 794 -8.44 10.79 -7.37
N LYS A 795 -9.75 11.15 -7.37
CA LYS A 795 -10.15 12.55 -7.22
C LYS A 795 -9.65 13.00 -5.84
N PRO A 796 -8.63 13.87 -5.76
CA PRO A 796 -8.09 14.27 -4.47
C PRO A 796 -9.15 15.09 -3.72
N LYS A 797 -9.10 15.08 -2.39
CA LYS A 797 -9.95 15.95 -1.58
C LYS A 797 -9.66 17.40 -1.99
N GLU A 798 -10.68 18.10 -2.48
CA GLU A 798 -10.56 19.52 -2.80
C GLU A 798 -10.18 20.27 -1.52
N ALA A 799 -9.03 20.93 -1.56
CA ALA A 799 -8.56 21.72 -0.44
C ALA A 799 -9.35 23.04 -0.40
N LEU A 800 -9.96 23.34 0.75
CA LEU A 800 -10.68 24.60 0.94
C LEU A 800 -9.73 25.78 0.74
N ILE A 801 -10.08 26.68 -0.18
CA ILE A 801 -9.32 27.89 -0.45
C ILE A 801 -9.88 29.01 0.43
N ASN A 802 -9.00 29.72 1.12
CA ASN A 802 -9.38 30.78 2.05
C ASN A 802 -8.87 32.16 1.59
N GLY A 803 -9.59 33.21 1.99
CA GLY A 803 -9.22 34.60 1.73
C GLY A 803 -9.38 35.04 0.28
N ASN A 804 -8.72 36.15 -0.08
CA ASN A 804 -8.75 36.76 -1.41
C ASN A 804 -7.82 36.02 -2.40
N THR A 805 -8.03 34.72 -2.55
CA THR A 805 -7.11 33.81 -3.29
C THR A 805 -7.77 33.22 -4.53
N VAL A 806 -7.09 33.32 -5.66
CA VAL A 806 -7.42 32.65 -6.93
C VAL A 806 -6.32 31.66 -7.27
N VAL A 807 -6.71 30.42 -7.60
CA VAL A 807 -5.79 29.32 -7.90
C VAL A 807 -6.05 28.82 -9.32
N PHE A 808 -5.02 28.86 -10.16
CA PHE A 808 -4.97 28.19 -11.45
C PHE A 808 -4.30 26.84 -11.27
N THR A 809 -4.96 25.76 -11.68
CA THR A 809 -4.34 24.43 -11.74
C THR A 809 -4.08 24.04 -13.18
N ALA A 810 -2.96 23.37 -13.44
CA ALA A 810 -2.61 22.91 -14.78
C ALA A 810 -3.55 21.83 -15.34
N THR A 811 -4.26 21.15 -14.45
CA THR A 811 -5.15 20.02 -14.76
C THR A 811 -6.38 20.07 -13.88
N SER A 812 -7.41 19.32 -14.28
CA SER A 812 -8.43 18.88 -13.35
C SER A 812 -7.83 17.87 -12.37
N SER A 813 -8.54 17.65 -11.27
CA SER A 813 -8.22 16.62 -10.26
C SER A 813 -7.86 15.24 -10.83
N THR A 814 -8.26 14.94 -12.06
CA THR A 814 -8.16 13.62 -12.69
C THR A 814 -7.14 13.51 -13.81
N GLN A 815 -6.55 14.62 -14.25
CA GLN A 815 -5.68 14.70 -15.42
C GLN A 815 -4.22 14.95 -15.03
N ARG A 816 -3.29 14.61 -15.92
CA ARG A 816 -1.84 14.83 -15.74
C ARG A 816 -1.39 16.12 -16.41
N SER A 817 -0.50 16.87 -15.76
CA SER A 817 0.19 18.00 -16.37
C SER A 817 1.33 17.47 -17.23
N MET A 818 1.35 17.85 -18.50
CA MET A 818 2.24 17.26 -19.50
C MET A 818 3.35 18.24 -19.91
N PRO A 819 4.57 17.72 -20.20
CA PRO A 819 5.62 18.53 -20.78
C PRO A 819 5.33 18.83 -22.27
N TYR A 820 5.65 20.05 -22.71
CA TYR A 820 5.68 20.46 -24.10
C TYR A 820 7.12 20.41 -24.63
N LYS A 821 7.58 19.20 -24.97
CA LYS A 821 8.99 18.91 -25.32
C LYS A 821 9.59 19.79 -26.42
N GLU A 822 8.80 20.12 -27.45
CA GLU A 822 9.24 21.01 -28.54
C GLU A 822 9.59 22.41 -28.04
N LYS A 823 8.85 22.91 -27.03
CA LYS A 823 9.02 24.24 -26.44
C LYS A 823 9.89 24.24 -25.19
N GLN A 824 10.23 23.06 -24.65
CA GLN A 824 11.03 22.87 -23.46
C GLN A 824 10.44 23.59 -22.22
N HIS A 825 9.13 23.41 -22.03
CA HIS A 825 8.33 23.97 -20.93
C HIS A 825 7.20 23.00 -20.57
N GLY A 826 6.61 23.12 -19.38
CA GLY A 826 5.30 22.55 -19.07
C GLY A 826 4.21 23.12 -19.99
N MET A 827 3.27 22.29 -20.46
CA MET A 827 2.27 22.74 -21.43
C MET A 827 1.37 23.84 -20.85
N PHE A 828 0.97 23.72 -19.59
CA PHE A 828 0.23 24.75 -18.88
C PHE A 828 1.04 26.03 -18.76
N THR A 829 2.26 25.95 -18.21
CA THR A 829 3.13 27.12 -18.04
C THR A 829 3.40 27.84 -19.37
N TYR A 830 3.68 27.09 -20.44
CA TYR A 830 3.92 27.66 -21.75
C TYR A 830 2.74 28.49 -22.27
N PHE A 831 1.53 27.94 -22.24
CA PHE A 831 0.35 28.64 -22.74
C PHE A 831 -0.12 29.77 -21.82
N LEU A 832 0.10 29.64 -20.50
CA LEU A 832 -0.13 30.71 -19.53
C LEU A 832 0.74 31.93 -19.83
N LEU A 833 2.06 31.73 -19.92
CA LEU A 833 3.01 32.81 -20.17
C LEU A 833 2.85 33.40 -21.58
N LYS A 834 2.56 32.55 -22.58
CA LYS A 834 2.22 33.01 -23.93
C LYS A 834 0.98 33.90 -23.93
N ALA A 835 -0.11 33.50 -23.24
CA ALA A 835 -1.32 34.31 -23.17
C ALA A 835 -1.08 35.65 -22.47
N LEU A 836 -0.27 35.67 -21.40
CA LEU A 836 0.12 36.90 -20.72
C LEU A 836 0.96 37.81 -21.63
N ARG A 837 1.94 37.24 -22.36
CA ARG A 837 2.76 37.96 -23.35
C ARG A 837 1.90 38.58 -24.45
N ASP A 838 1.04 37.76 -25.06
CA ASP A 838 0.20 38.15 -26.20
C ASP A 838 -0.84 39.22 -25.79
N SER A 839 -1.20 39.29 -24.50
CA SER A 839 -2.05 40.35 -23.94
C SER A 839 -1.30 41.66 -23.64
N GLY A 840 0.04 41.67 -23.73
CA GLY A 840 0.87 42.79 -23.30
C GLY A 840 0.74 43.10 -21.81
N GLY A 841 0.55 42.07 -20.96
CA GLY A 841 0.39 42.23 -19.51
C GLY A 841 -0.95 42.82 -19.07
N LYS A 842 -1.94 42.92 -19.96
CA LYS A 842 -3.25 43.55 -19.67
C LYS A 842 -4.40 42.56 -19.52
N ALA A 843 -4.10 41.27 -19.47
CA ALA A 843 -5.13 40.25 -19.27
C ALA A 843 -5.75 40.37 -17.87
N THR A 844 -7.08 40.24 -17.80
CA THR A 844 -7.75 39.92 -16.54
C THR A 844 -7.62 38.43 -16.25
N VAL A 845 -7.80 38.02 -15.00
CA VAL A 845 -7.82 36.60 -14.57
C VAL A 845 -8.71 35.76 -15.47
N GLY A 846 -9.94 36.20 -15.74
CA GLY A 846 -10.88 35.46 -16.60
C GLY A 846 -10.37 35.33 -18.04
N THR A 847 -9.88 36.42 -18.64
CA THR A 847 -9.36 36.37 -20.03
C THR A 847 -8.07 35.55 -20.16
N LEU A 848 -7.21 35.60 -19.14
CA LEU A 848 -5.98 34.82 -19.08
C LEU A 848 -6.29 33.33 -18.96
N PHE A 849 -7.22 32.97 -18.08
CA PHE A 849 -7.65 31.58 -17.89
C PHE A 849 -8.27 31.01 -19.15
N GLU A 850 -9.22 31.69 -19.78
CA GLU A 850 -9.89 31.20 -20.99
C GLU A 850 -8.91 31.01 -22.15
N ALA A 851 -7.96 31.94 -22.33
CA ALA A 851 -6.92 31.81 -23.36
C ALA A 851 -6.00 30.61 -23.08
N THR A 852 -5.56 30.46 -21.82
CA THR A 852 -4.70 29.36 -21.38
C THR A 852 -5.41 28.02 -21.54
N ARG A 853 -6.63 27.87 -21.00
CA ARG A 853 -7.43 26.65 -21.04
C ARG A 853 -7.71 26.20 -22.47
N LYS A 854 -8.09 27.14 -23.35
CA LYS A 854 -8.36 26.85 -24.76
C LYS A 854 -7.15 26.24 -25.46
N ASP A 855 -5.98 26.84 -25.29
CA ASP A 855 -4.77 26.37 -25.97
C ASP A 855 -4.23 25.08 -25.32
N VAL A 856 -4.28 24.94 -24.00
CA VAL A 856 -3.87 23.70 -23.30
C VAL A 856 -4.75 22.52 -23.75
N VAL A 857 -6.08 22.63 -23.67
CA VAL A 857 -7.00 21.54 -24.06
C VAL A 857 -6.81 21.15 -25.52
N LYS A 858 -6.67 22.14 -26.41
CA LYS A 858 -6.48 21.87 -27.84
C LYS A 858 -5.17 21.13 -28.11
N ASN A 859 -4.08 21.58 -27.49
CA ASN A 859 -2.74 21.08 -27.81
C ASN A 859 -2.40 19.82 -27.03
N SER A 860 -2.97 19.57 -25.84
CA SER A 860 -2.75 18.33 -25.10
C SER A 860 -3.27 17.12 -25.88
N ILE A 861 -4.46 17.23 -26.47
CA ILE A 861 -5.04 16.18 -27.31
C ILE A 861 -4.21 16.00 -28.59
N TRP A 862 -3.80 17.10 -29.23
CA TRP A 862 -3.09 17.03 -30.52
C TRP A 862 -1.62 16.57 -30.41
N ILE A 863 -0.92 16.96 -29.35
CA ILE A 863 0.52 16.74 -29.17
C ILE A 863 0.78 15.49 -28.30
N ASN A 864 -0.03 15.30 -27.25
CA ASN A 864 0.19 14.26 -26.25
C ASN A 864 -0.87 13.14 -26.28
N ASN A 865 -1.86 13.20 -27.19
CA ASN A 865 -3.00 12.26 -27.24
C ASN A 865 -3.70 12.07 -25.88
N SER A 866 -3.69 13.10 -25.03
CA SER A 866 -4.20 13.02 -23.65
C SER A 866 -4.91 14.30 -23.26
N GLU A 867 -5.93 14.21 -22.42
CA GLU A 867 -6.67 15.38 -21.94
C GLU A 867 -5.91 16.09 -20.82
N GLN A 868 -5.75 17.40 -20.95
CA GLN A 868 -5.29 18.29 -19.91
C GLN A 868 -6.18 19.53 -19.91
N THR A 869 -6.91 19.75 -18.83
CA THR A 869 -7.91 20.80 -18.69
C THR A 869 -7.58 21.64 -17.46
N PRO A 870 -7.01 22.84 -17.63
CA PRO A 870 -6.80 23.73 -16.51
C PRO A 870 -8.11 24.08 -15.79
N GLU A 871 -8.06 24.17 -14.46
CA GLU A 871 -9.18 24.63 -13.63
C GLU A 871 -8.81 25.95 -12.93
N LEU A 872 -9.86 26.67 -12.51
CA LEU A 872 -9.75 27.93 -11.80
C LEU A 872 -10.61 27.85 -10.53
N LEU A 873 -9.97 28.00 -9.38
CA LEU A 873 -10.59 27.86 -8.07
C LEU A 873 -10.46 29.17 -7.29
N THR A 874 -11.46 29.47 -6.46
CA THR A 874 -11.50 30.72 -5.67
C THR A 874 -11.82 30.45 -4.21
N GLY A 875 -11.30 31.29 -3.32
CA GLY A 875 -11.61 31.18 -1.89
C GLY A 875 -13.01 31.69 -1.52
N GLU A 876 -13.56 31.18 -0.41
CA GLU A 876 -14.90 31.54 0.10
C GLU A 876 -15.07 33.06 0.36
N GLY A 877 -13.98 33.83 0.43
CA GLY A 877 -13.99 35.28 0.61
C GLY A 877 -14.33 36.09 -0.66
N ILE A 878 -14.33 35.48 -1.84
CA ILE A 878 -14.48 36.16 -3.14
C ILE A 878 -15.28 35.33 -4.15
N GLU A 879 -16.60 35.22 -3.97
CA GLU A 879 -17.46 34.45 -4.88
C GLU A 879 -17.68 35.13 -6.25
N THR A 880 -17.51 36.46 -6.37
CA THR A 880 -17.77 37.22 -7.61
C THR A 880 -16.79 38.38 -7.82
N GLY A 881 -16.48 38.71 -9.09
CA GLY A 881 -15.72 39.91 -9.47
C GLY A 881 -14.20 39.73 -9.55
N TRP A 882 -13.70 38.54 -9.21
CA TRP A 882 -12.30 38.15 -9.34
C TRP A 882 -11.88 37.95 -10.80
N GLU A 883 -12.82 37.65 -11.71
CA GLU A 883 -12.58 37.48 -13.15
C GLU A 883 -12.01 38.76 -13.79
N GLY A 884 -12.37 39.91 -13.21
CA GLY A 884 -11.93 41.24 -13.64
C GLY A 884 -10.62 41.70 -13.01
N TRP A 885 -10.00 40.90 -12.11
CA TRP A 885 -8.70 41.25 -11.55
C TRP A 885 -7.65 41.26 -12.64
N THR A 886 -6.86 42.33 -12.70
CA THR A 886 -5.68 42.42 -13.57
C THR A 886 -4.46 41.89 -12.82
N LEU A 887 -3.55 41.25 -13.55
CA LEU A 887 -2.22 40.90 -13.05
C LEU A 887 -1.27 42.10 -13.10
#